data_AF-A0A6I3DA27-F1
#
_entry.id   AF-A0A6I3DA27-F1
#
_cell.length_a   1.000
_cell.length_b   1.000
_cell.length_c   1.000
_cell.angle_alpha   90.00
_cell.angle_beta   90.00
_cell.angle_gamma   90.00
#
_symmetry.space_group_name_H-M   'P 1'
#
loop_
_entity.id
_entity.type
_entity.pdbx_description
1 polymer ?
#
loop_
_entity_poly.entity_id
_entity_poly.type
_entity_poly.pdbx_seq_one_letter_code
_entity_poly.pdbx_strand_id
1 'polypeptide(L)'
;MNPQSTQSQDLLVVKGARVHNLQNVTVEMPRNSLVVFTGLSGSGKSSLAFDTIFAEGQRRYVESLSAYARQFLGQVDRPDVDFIEGLSPAVSIDQKSTNRNPRSTVGTITEIHDYLRLLWARIGVPFCSECGEQIVKQTPQQIVDQILEYPEGTKFQVLAELVDQKKGEFVDLFKDLIAQGYARAMVDGETISLAEAKPLKKSYKHDIAVVVDRLAIKSGISGRLTDSIETALKLAGGKVTIDFVDKKGADAKRNFSEQMSCPNDHALAITEIEPRTFSFNAPFGACQECSGLGTKMAVDADLVIGDVEASVLDGVILPWSTQGKGLFHYFSRMLQGLAKDLSFSLKTPWQDLPEEVQYAILHGNDFDVQVRWKNRYGRELRYTTGFEGVLNYIERKYLESENDYSRGKWAGFLREIPCPACEGARLRPEVLAIKVADTSIAAVAAMSLGDCVEFFAKLKLGKRDEKIAAQVLREIRARLDFLMSVGLDYLSLERAAGSLSGGEAQRIRLATQIGSGLTGVLYVLDEPSIGLHQRDNRRLIDTLIKLRELGNTLVVVEHDEDTIKTSDWVVDIGPGAGINGGRVVHSGTYKQLLANKDSITGDYLSGRKSIALPKKRRPIDPKRVISVVGAKANNLKNLTV
;
A
#
# COMPACT_ATOMS: atom_id res chain seq x y z
N MET A 1 41.10 8.28 -35.85
CA MET A 1 41.66 9.65 -35.81
C MET A 1 40.79 10.54 -36.67
N ASN A 2 40.07 11.47 -36.06
CA ASN A 2 39.52 12.64 -36.75
C ASN A 2 39.71 13.82 -35.78
N PRO A 3 40.34 14.92 -36.20
CA PRO A 3 40.86 15.96 -35.31
C PRO A 3 39.81 17.05 -35.04
N GLN A 4 39.80 17.53 -33.79
CA GLN A 4 39.43 18.90 -33.40
C GLN A 4 38.16 19.51 -34.03
N SER A 5 37.00 19.19 -33.44
CA SER A 5 35.96 20.19 -33.24
C SER A 5 35.96 20.56 -31.75
N THR A 6 36.61 21.65 -31.38
CA THR A 6 36.37 22.33 -30.11
C THR A 6 34.92 22.84 -30.13
N GLN A 7 33.97 21.98 -29.76
CA GLN A 7 32.68 22.44 -29.27
C GLN A 7 32.99 23.32 -28.06
N SER A 8 32.57 24.59 -28.10
CA SER A 8 32.47 25.43 -26.91
C SER A 8 31.76 24.60 -25.84
N GLN A 9 32.48 24.19 -24.80
CA GLN A 9 31.87 23.42 -23.72
C GLN A 9 30.76 24.27 -23.12
N ASP A 10 29.54 23.75 -23.16
CA ASP A 10 28.40 24.37 -22.51
C ASP A 10 28.63 24.19 -21.00
N LEU A 11 29.00 25.27 -20.31
CA LEU A 11 29.43 25.25 -18.91
C LEU A 11 28.31 25.74 -17.98
N LEU A 12 28.23 25.14 -16.79
CA LEU A 12 27.52 25.71 -15.65
C LEU A 12 28.53 26.55 -14.85
N VAL A 13 28.27 27.85 -14.74
CA VAL A 13 29.17 28.82 -14.11
C VAL A 13 28.47 29.42 -12.90
N VAL A 14 29.10 29.33 -11.74
CA VAL A 14 28.65 29.96 -10.49
C VAL A 14 29.74 30.92 -10.03
N LYS A 15 29.40 32.20 -9.83
CA LYS A 15 30.33 33.24 -9.36
C LYS A 15 29.82 33.88 -8.07
N GLY A 16 30.72 33.99 -7.11
CA GLY A 16 30.50 34.72 -5.86
C GLY A 16 29.43 34.10 -4.96
N ALA A 17 29.37 32.77 -4.86
CA ALA A 17 28.44 32.11 -3.93
C ALA A 17 28.90 32.30 -2.47
N ARG A 18 28.00 32.77 -1.61
CA ARG A 18 28.25 33.13 -0.20
C ARG A 18 27.22 32.55 0.78
N VAL A 19 26.39 31.61 0.31
CA VAL A 19 25.41 30.93 1.15
C VAL A 19 26.09 30.18 2.30
N HIS A 20 25.61 30.41 3.52
CA HIS A 20 26.15 29.85 4.77
C HIS A 20 27.64 30.16 5.01
N ASN A 21 28.53 29.16 4.88
CA ASN A 21 29.96 29.29 5.12
C ASN A 21 30.79 29.43 3.84
N LEU A 22 30.16 29.54 2.66
CA LEU A 22 30.85 29.71 1.39
C LEU A 22 31.59 31.06 1.33
N GLN A 23 32.87 31.02 0.93
CA GLN A 23 33.76 32.17 0.93
C GLN A 23 33.88 32.78 -0.48
N ASN A 24 32.78 33.38 -0.96
CA ASN A 24 32.72 34.02 -2.28
C ASN A 24 33.18 33.09 -3.43
N VAL A 25 32.63 31.88 -3.43
CA VAL A 25 33.09 30.77 -4.27
C VAL A 25 32.76 31.01 -5.74
N THR A 26 33.74 30.79 -6.60
CA THR A 26 33.56 30.69 -8.05
C THR A 26 33.90 29.28 -8.51
N VAL A 27 33.00 28.64 -9.25
CA VAL A 27 33.21 27.30 -9.81
C VAL A 27 32.61 27.21 -11.21
N GLU A 28 33.32 26.52 -12.08
CA GLU A 28 32.89 26.17 -13.43
C GLU A 28 32.87 24.65 -13.55
N MET A 29 31.80 24.11 -14.13
CA MET A 29 31.64 22.67 -14.33
C MET A 29 30.96 22.38 -15.67
N PRO A 30 31.26 21.24 -16.33
CA PRO A 30 30.67 20.89 -17.61
C PRO A 30 29.19 20.52 -17.47
N ARG A 31 28.35 20.97 -18.41
CA ARG A 31 26.98 20.46 -18.57
C ARG A 31 27.01 19.05 -19.19
N ASN A 32 25.86 18.37 -19.14
CA ASN A 32 25.65 17.02 -19.66
C ASN A 32 26.66 16.00 -19.09
N SER A 33 27.10 16.24 -17.86
CA SER A 33 28.15 15.47 -17.19
C SER A 33 27.68 15.02 -15.81
N LEU A 34 28.30 13.96 -15.32
CA LEU A 34 28.20 13.50 -13.93
C LEU A 34 29.26 14.24 -13.11
N VAL A 35 28.83 15.30 -12.43
CA VAL A 35 29.67 16.12 -11.55
C VAL A 35 29.49 15.63 -10.11
N VAL A 36 30.58 15.31 -9.44
CA VAL A 36 30.56 14.88 -8.03
C VAL A 36 31.14 15.98 -7.13
N PHE A 37 30.38 16.39 -6.13
CA PHE A 37 30.81 17.27 -5.06
C PHE A 37 31.29 16.44 -3.88
N THR A 38 32.50 16.69 -3.41
CA THR A 38 33.11 15.92 -2.33
C THR A 38 33.87 16.82 -1.35
N GLY A 39 34.41 16.25 -0.28
CA GLY A 39 35.10 16.98 0.81
C GLY A 39 34.49 16.75 2.20
N LEU A 40 35.08 17.34 3.24
CA LEU A 40 34.71 17.04 4.63
C LEU A 40 33.24 17.36 4.98
N SER A 41 32.69 16.66 5.98
CA SER A 41 31.37 17.02 6.51
C SER A 41 31.38 18.45 7.05
N GLY A 42 30.36 19.25 6.68
CA GLY A 42 30.30 20.67 7.01
C GLY A 42 31.25 21.57 6.21
N SER A 43 31.86 21.09 5.11
CA SER A 43 32.73 21.93 4.27
C SER A 43 31.98 22.93 3.39
N GLY A 44 30.66 22.79 3.22
CA GLY A 44 29.83 23.66 2.36
C GLY A 44 29.31 22.99 1.09
N LYS A 45 29.44 21.66 0.95
CA LYS A 45 28.94 20.88 -0.21
C LYS A 45 27.45 21.11 -0.47
N SER A 46 26.61 20.86 0.54
CA SER A 46 25.17 21.01 0.42
C SER A 46 24.78 22.49 0.25
N SER A 47 25.52 23.41 0.86
CA SER A 47 25.30 24.85 0.68
C SER A 47 25.50 25.29 -0.77
N LEU A 48 26.50 24.75 -1.46
CA LEU A 48 26.71 25.05 -2.87
C LEU A 48 25.75 24.26 -3.78
N ALA A 49 25.57 22.96 -3.55
CA ALA A 49 24.75 22.10 -4.40
C ALA A 49 23.24 22.38 -4.26
N PHE A 50 22.73 22.37 -3.03
CA PHE A 50 21.30 22.48 -2.74
C PHE A 50 20.87 23.92 -2.51
N ASP A 51 21.50 24.60 -1.57
CA ASP A 51 21.05 25.92 -1.12
C ASP A 51 21.42 27.05 -2.09
N THR A 52 22.31 26.79 -3.05
CA THR A 52 22.70 27.73 -4.11
C THR A 52 22.24 27.26 -5.50
N ILE A 53 22.85 26.19 -6.04
CA ILE A 53 22.64 25.77 -7.44
C ILE A 53 21.21 25.27 -7.68
N PHE A 54 20.75 24.30 -6.87
CA PHE A 54 19.39 23.76 -6.97
C PHE A 54 18.34 24.85 -6.67
N ALA A 55 18.52 25.60 -5.58
CA ALA A 55 17.59 26.65 -5.18
C ALA A 55 17.39 27.70 -6.29
N GLU A 56 18.47 28.18 -6.92
CA GLU A 56 18.37 29.10 -8.06
C GLU A 56 17.74 28.44 -9.29
N GLY A 57 18.06 27.18 -9.57
CA GLY A 57 17.53 26.47 -10.75
C GLY A 57 16.02 26.24 -10.65
N GLN A 58 15.54 25.87 -9.46
CA GLN A 58 14.12 25.73 -9.18
C GLN A 58 13.41 27.09 -9.21
N ARG A 59 13.98 28.11 -8.55
CA ARG A 59 13.38 29.46 -8.50
C ARG A 59 13.17 30.04 -9.90
N ARG A 60 14.21 30.05 -10.74
CA ARG A 60 14.15 30.59 -12.11
C ARG A 60 13.10 29.87 -12.96
N TYR A 61 12.97 28.55 -12.80
CA TYR A 61 11.96 27.77 -13.51
C TYR A 61 10.54 28.12 -13.03
N VAL A 62 10.29 28.15 -11.72
CA VAL A 62 8.94 28.43 -11.19
C VAL A 62 8.51 29.88 -11.44
N GLU A 63 9.44 30.84 -11.46
CA GLU A 63 9.17 32.23 -11.86
C GLU A 63 8.72 32.39 -13.33
N SER A 64 8.96 31.37 -14.16
CA SER A 64 8.51 31.32 -15.55
C SER A 64 7.10 30.74 -15.72
N LEU A 65 6.58 30.00 -14.71
CA LEU A 65 5.30 29.29 -14.83
C LEU A 65 4.08 30.23 -14.86
N SER A 66 4.09 31.29 -14.06
CA SER A 66 3.03 32.31 -14.08
C SER A 66 3.47 33.63 -13.45
N ALA A 67 2.83 34.73 -13.87
CA ALA A 67 3.01 36.03 -13.24
C ALA A 67 2.62 36.00 -11.74
N TYR A 68 1.61 35.20 -11.39
CA TYR A 68 1.19 34.97 -10.00
C TYR A 68 2.29 34.28 -9.18
N ALA A 69 2.84 33.16 -9.67
CA ALA A 69 3.92 32.44 -8.97
C ALA A 69 5.15 33.33 -8.71
N ARG A 70 5.47 34.23 -9.66
CA ARG A 70 6.56 35.21 -9.51
C ARG A 70 6.32 36.16 -8.33
N GLN A 71 5.08 36.57 -8.07
CA GLN A 71 4.74 37.43 -6.94
C GLN A 71 4.94 36.74 -5.58
N PHE A 72 4.64 35.45 -5.48
CA PHE A 72 4.85 34.65 -4.26
C PHE A 72 6.32 34.31 -4.05
N LEU A 73 7.05 33.93 -5.10
CA LEU A 73 8.47 33.60 -5.00
C LEU A 73 9.35 34.81 -4.74
N GLY A 74 8.92 36.01 -5.10
CA GLY A 74 9.62 37.25 -4.73
C GLY A 74 9.75 37.45 -3.21
N GLN A 75 8.96 36.73 -2.40
CA GLN A 75 9.02 36.76 -0.93
C GLN A 75 9.97 35.70 -0.34
N VAL A 76 10.47 34.76 -1.14
CA VAL A 76 11.41 33.73 -0.69
C VAL A 76 12.83 34.30 -0.74
N ASP A 77 13.61 34.06 0.32
CA ASP A 77 15.01 34.50 0.38
C ASP A 77 15.79 33.96 -0.81
N ARG A 78 16.42 34.88 -1.57
CA ARG A 78 17.27 34.52 -2.70
C ARG A 78 18.60 34.00 -2.17
N PRO A 79 19.15 32.92 -2.76
CA PRO A 79 20.53 32.50 -2.48
C PRO A 79 21.51 33.66 -2.70
N ASP A 80 22.43 33.84 -1.76
CA ASP A 80 23.48 34.86 -1.85
C ASP A 80 24.55 34.42 -2.86
N VAL A 81 24.37 34.85 -4.11
CA VAL A 81 25.25 34.57 -5.25
C VAL A 81 25.24 35.76 -6.21
N ASP A 82 26.40 36.13 -6.74
CA ASP A 82 26.49 37.26 -7.68
C ASP A 82 25.93 36.91 -9.05
N PHE A 83 26.29 35.73 -9.56
CA PHE A 83 25.94 35.33 -10.91
C PHE A 83 25.94 33.82 -11.10
N ILE A 84 24.92 33.29 -11.78
CA ILE A 84 24.88 31.90 -12.25
C ILE A 84 24.38 31.86 -13.70
N GLU A 85 25.13 31.17 -14.56
CA GLU A 85 24.86 30.99 -16.00
C GLU A 85 24.95 29.52 -16.39
N GLY A 86 24.23 29.12 -17.45
CA GLY A 86 24.15 27.72 -17.89
C GLY A 86 23.26 26.84 -17.00
N LEU A 87 22.44 27.45 -16.13
CA LEU A 87 21.59 26.75 -15.18
C LEU A 87 20.34 26.19 -15.85
N SER A 88 20.16 24.87 -15.74
CA SER A 88 18.96 24.18 -16.23
C SER A 88 17.89 24.14 -15.13
N PRO A 89 16.60 23.88 -15.47
CA PRO A 89 15.59 23.57 -14.46
C PRO A 89 16.10 22.46 -13.54
N ALA A 90 16.07 22.71 -12.23
CA ALA A 90 16.72 21.85 -11.27
C ALA A 90 15.72 20.98 -10.50
N VAL A 91 16.08 19.72 -10.26
CA VAL A 91 15.32 18.74 -9.48
C VAL A 91 16.21 18.18 -8.38
N SER A 92 15.78 18.30 -7.14
CA SER A 92 16.48 17.69 -6.00
C SER A 92 16.05 16.24 -5.80
N ILE A 93 17.00 15.42 -5.38
CA ILE A 93 16.77 14.05 -4.92
C ILE A 93 17.51 13.90 -3.57
N ASP A 94 16.86 14.35 -2.50
CA ASP A 94 17.38 14.33 -1.13
C ASP A 94 16.69 13.26 -0.25
N GLN A 95 17.16 13.12 0.98
CA GLN A 95 16.63 12.18 1.98
C GLN A 95 15.60 12.82 2.93
N LYS A 96 15.30 14.12 2.79
CA LYS A 96 14.59 14.89 3.83
C LYS A 96 13.09 14.60 3.87
N SER A 97 12.49 14.12 2.78
CA SER A 97 11.03 13.96 2.66
C SER A 97 10.58 12.50 2.57
N THR A 98 10.68 11.73 3.65
CA THR A 98 9.87 10.49 3.76
C THR A 98 8.43 10.90 4.09
N ASN A 99 7.51 10.76 3.12
CA ASN A 99 6.09 11.05 3.34
C ASN A 99 5.52 10.07 4.39
N ARG A 100 5.11 10.59 5.55
CA ARG A 100 4.55 9.79 6.66
C ARG A 100 3.04 9.62 6.60
N ASN A 101 2.39 10.02 5.51
CA ASN A 101 0.97 9.78 5.34
C ASN A 101 0.69 8.27 5.30
N PRO A 102 -0.14 7.71 6.21
CA PRO A 102 -0.39 6.27 6.28
C PRO A 102 -1.08 5.71 5.02
N ARG A 103 -1.72 6.58 4.23
CA ARG A 103 -2.34 6.22 2.95
C ARG A 103 -1.37 6.21 1.77
N SER A 104 -0.13 6.65 1.95
CA SER A 104 0.88 6.60 0.90
C SER A 104 1.62 5.26 0.95
N THR A 105 1.75 4.59 -0.19
CA THR A 105 2.52 3.35 -0.37
C THR A 105 3.58 3.53 -1.47
N VAL A 106 4.48 2.55 -1.61
CA VAL A 106 5.41 2.49 -2.74
C VAL A 106 4.66 2.56 -4.08
N GLY A 107 3.56 1.83 -4.21
CA GLY A 107 2.73 1.81 -5.42
C GLY A 107 2.07 3.15 -5.75
N THR A 108 1.68 3.94 -4.74
CA THR A 108 1.13 5.29 -4.99
C THR A 108 2.21 6.31 -5.32
N ILE A 109 3.38 6.24 -4.67
CA ILE A 109 4.50 7.17 -4.94
C ILE A 109 5.07 6.97 -6.35
N THR A 110 5.11 5.71 -6.80
CA THR A 110 5.62 5.33 -8.13
C THR A 110 4.56 5.41 -9.22
N GLU A 111 3.31 5.76 -8.87
CA GLU A 111 2.13 5.72 -9.74
C GLU A 111 1.81 4.34 -10.33
N ILE A 112 2.58 3.29 -10.01
CA ILE A 112 2.34 1.92 -10.50
C ILE A 112 0.94 1.46 -10.09
N HIS A 113 0.52 1.78 -8.86
CA HIS A 113 -0.81 1.44 -8.39
C HIS A 113 -1.90 2.10 -9.26
N ASP A 114 -1.66 3.29 -9.81
CA ASP A 114 -2.63 3.96 -10.67
C ASP A 114 -2.83 3.23 -12.00
N TYR A 115 -1.75 2.75 -12.58
CA TYR A 115 -1.81 1.87 -13.75
C TYR A 115 -2.42 0.51 -13.43
N LEU A 116 -2.18 -0.06 -12.24
CA LEU A 116 -2.86 -1.28 -11.80
C LEU A 116 -4.37 -1.08 -11.71
N ARG A 117 -4.84 0.03 -11.11
CA ARG A 117 -6.26 0.36 -11.05
C ARG A 117 -6.88 0.45 -12.44
N LEU A 118 -6.18 1.08 -13.37
CA LEU A 118 -6.63 1.19 -14.76
C LEU A 118 -6.65 -0.17 -15.47
N LEU A 119 -5.64 -1.01 -15.26
CA LEU A 119 -5.56 -2.36 -15.82
C LEU A 119 -6.72 -3.24 -15.31
N TRP A 120 -6.89 -3.33 -13.98
CA TRP A 120 -7.97 -4.12 -13.36
C TRP A 120 -9.36 -3.59 -13.75
N ALA A 121 -9.53 -2.29 -13.91
CA ALA A 121 -10.81 -1.74 -14.36
C ALA A 121 -11.14 -2.08 -15.81
N ARG A 122 -10.14 -2.30 -16.67
CA ARG A 122 -10.34 -2.52 -18.11
C ARG A 122 -10.45 -3.99 -18.49
N ILE A 123 -9.66 -4.86 -17.86
CA ILE A 123 -9.58 -6.28 -18.20
C ILE A 123 -9.86 -7.21 -17.00
N GLY A 124 -10.17 -6.65 -15.83
CA GLY A 124 -10.51 -7.44 -14.65
C GLY A 124 -11.85 -8.14 -14.82
N VAL A 125 -11.86 -9.43 -14.46
CA VAL A 125 -13.07 -10.25 -14.43
C VAL A 125 -13.65 -10.18 -13.02
N PRO A 126 -14.88 -9.68 -12.82
CA PRO A 126 -15.51 -9.62 -11.51
C PRO A 126 -16.07 -10.99 -11.10
N PHE A 127 -15.90 -11.32 -9.83
CA PHE A 127 -16.49 -12.51 -9.20
C PHE A 127 -17.31 -12.10 -7.98
N CYS A 128 -18.28 -12.91 -7.59
CA CYS A 128 -19.03 -12.71 -6.36
C CYS A 128 -18.14 -12.99 -5.15
N SER A 129 -18.09 -12.07 -4.18
CA SER A 129 -17.30 -12.23 -2.95
C SER A 129 -17.83 -13.32 -2.01
N GLU A 130 -19.09 -13.71 -2.14
CA GLU A 130 -19.72 -14.71 -1.26
C GLU A 130 -19.66 -16.13 -1.86
N CYS A 131 -20.02 -16.30 -3.13
CA CYS A 131 -20.06 -17.63 -3.77
C CYS A 131 -18.95 -17.90 -4.78
N GLY A 132 -18.14 -16.89 -5.15
CA GLY A 132 -17.04 -17.05 -6.10
C GLY A 132 -17.45 -17.19 -7.57
N GLU A 133 -18.74 -17.15 -7.89
CA GLU A 133 -19.22 -17.20 -9.27
C GLU A 133 -18.86 -15.95 -10.07
N GLN A 134 -18.59 -16.13 -11.36
CA GLN A 134 -18.25 -15.03 -12.25
C GLN A 134 -19.46 -14.13 -12.48
N ILE A 135 -19.28 -12.81 -12.29
CA ILE A 135 -20.30 -11.81 -12.59
C ILE A 135 -20.12 -11.38 -14.05
N VAL A 136 -21.15 -11.55 -14.87
CA VAL A 136 -21.09 -11.16 -16.28
C VAL A 136 -22.26 -10.23 -16.58
N LYS A 137 -21.96 -9.04 -17.07
CA LYS A 137 -22.95 -8.16 -17.69
C LYS A 137 -23.09 -8.56 -19.15
N GLN A 138 -24.30 -8.93 -19.58
CA GLN A 138 -24.52 -9.42 -20.94
C GLN A 138 -25.64 -8.63 -21.62
N THR A 139 -25.43 -8.27 -22.88
CA THR A 139 -26.55 -7.75 -23.68
C THR A 139 -27.52 -8.89 -24.01
N PRO A 140 -28.80 -8.60 -24.29
CA PRO A 140 -29.75 -9.63 -24.73
C PRO A 140 -29.19 -10.49 -25.86
N GLN A 141 -28.53 -9.86 -26.85
CA GLN A 141 -27.90 -10.58 -27.97
C GLN A 141 -26.77 -11.53 -27.52
N GLN A 142 -25.93 -11.14 -26.55
CA GLN A 142 -24.88 -12.03 -26.05
C GLN A 142 -25.45 -13.24 -25.31
N ILE A 143 -26.56 -13.07 -24.59
CA ILE A 143 -27.27 -14.18 -23.93
C ILE A 143 -27.82 -15.13 -25.01
N VAL A 144 -28.45 -14.59 -26.06
CA VAL A 144 -28.94 -15.37 -27.21
C VAL A 144 -27.80 -16.16 -27.86
N ASP A 145 -26.67 -15.51 -28.16
CA ASP A 145 -25.52 -16.14 -28.81
C ASP A 145 -24.99 -17.31 -27.97
N GLN A 146 -24.90 -17.17 -26.64
CA GLN A 146 -24.48 -18.25 -25.74
C GLN A 146 -25.48 -19.42 -25.67
N ILE A 147 -26.78 -19.14 -25.74
CA ILE A 147 -27.80 -20.20 -25.77
C ILE A 147 -27.73 -20.96 -27.11
N LEU A 148 -27.41 -20.28 -28.21
CA LEU A 148 -27.27 -20.89 -29.53
C LEU A 148 -25.99 -21.75 -29.68
N GLU A 149 -25.01 -21.66 -28.77
CA GLU A 149 -23.83 -22.55 -28.74
C GLU A 149 -24.18 -23.98 -28.31
N TYR A 150 -25.34 -24.21 -27.68
CA TYR A 150 -25.77 -25.54 -27.27
C TYR A 150 -26.24 -26.40 -28.47
N PRO A 151 -26.17 -27.74 -28.37
CA PRO A 151 -26.52 -28.64 -29.47
C PRO A 151 -27.94 -28.42 -30.00
N GLU A 152 -28.09 -28.58 -31.33
CA GLU A 152 -29.40 -28.51 -31.97
C GLU A 152 -30.35 -29.56 -31.39
N GLY A 153 -31.60 -29.17 -31.12
CA GLY A 153 -32.61 -30.02 -30.46
C GLY A 153 -32.70 -29.88 -28.94
N THR A 154 -31.76 -29.18 -28.28
CA THR A 154 -31.84 -28.90 -26.84
C THR A 154 -33.11 -28.11 -26.50
N LYS A 155 -33.91 -28.61 -25.54
CA LYS A 155 -35.17 -27.96 -25.12
C LYS A 155 -34.97 -27.18 -23.83
N PHE A 156 -35.49 -25.95 -23.79
CA PHE A 156 -35.40 -25.09 -22.61
C PHE A 156 -36.61 -24.17 -22.47
N GLN A 157 -36.78 -23.65 -21.27
CA GLN A 157 -37.79 -22.65 -20.93
C GLN A 157 -37.10 -21.35 -20.54
N VAL A 158 -37.64 -20.22 -21.03
CA VAL A 158 -37.21 -18.89 -20.64
C VAL A 158 -38.08 -18.45 -19.46
N LEU A 159 -37.44 -18.24 -18.31
CA LEU A 159 -38.12 -17.89 -17.06
C LEU A 159 -37.75 -16.47 -16.65
N ALA A 160 -38.76 -15.70 -16.26
CA ALA A 160 -38.56 -14.42 -15.58
C ALA A 160 -38.92 -14.59 -14.11
N GLU A 161 -37.91 -14.55 -13.25
CA GLU A 161 -38.06 -14.66 -11.79
C GLU A 161 -38.59 -13.34 -11.21
N LEU A 162 -39.82 -13.39 -10.69
CA LEU A 162 -40.52 -12.21 -10.16
C LEU A 162 -40.47 -12.15 -8.64
N VAL A 163 -40.41 -13.32 -8.00
CA VAL A 163 -40.38 -13.47 -6.56
C VAL A 163 -39.32 -14.50 -6.21
N ASP A 164 -38.40 -14.11 -5.34
CA ASP A 164 -37.39 -14.97 -4.76
C ASP A 164 -37.51 -14.96 -3.24
N GLN A 165 -37.72 -16.13 -2.64
CA GLN A 165 -37.73 -16.41 -1.21
C GLN A 165 -38.55 -15.46 -0.32
N LYS A 166 -39.69 -14.97 -0.84
CA LYS A 166 -40.59 -14.03 -0.11
C LYS A 166 -41.84 -14.71 0.40
N LYS A 167 -42.30 -14.28 1.58
CA LYS A 167 -43.56 -14.72 2.18
C LYS A 167 -44.74 -13.94 1.63
N GLY A 168 -45.80 -14.62 1.23
CA GLY A 168 -47.00 -13.97 0.69
C GLY A 168 -47.97 -14.96 0.04
N GLU A 169 -49.18 -14.49 -0.23
CA GLU A 169 -50.20 -15.28 -0.93
C GLU A 169 -50.17 -15.06 -2.46
N PHE A 170 -49.53 -13.96 -2.90
CA PHE A 170 -49.26 -13.60 -4.31
C PHE A 170 -50.47 -13.64 -5.27
N VAL A 171 -51.69 -13.50 -4.74
CA VAL A 171 -52.94 -13.53 -5.53
C VAL A 171 -52.99 -12.41 -6.57
N ASP A 172 -52.59 -11.20 -6.19
CA ASP A 172 -52.62 -10.05 -7.10
C ASP A 172 -51.55 -10.19 -8.19
N LEU A 173 -50.37 -10.74 -7.86
CA LEU A 173 -49.33 -11.06 -8.84
C LEU A 173 -49.85 -12.05 -9.89
N PHE A 174 -50.53 -13.12 -9.49
CA PHE A 174 -51.10 -14.07 -10.44
C PHE A 174 -52.17 -13.44 -11.34
N LYS A 175 -53.03 -12.58 -10.78
CA LYS A 175 -54.03 -11.83 -11.58
C LYS A 175 -53.36 -10.92 -12.60
N ASP A 176 -52.31 -10.22 -12.21
CA ASP A 176 -51.56 -9.32 -13.11
C ASP A 176 -50.89 -10.11 -14.23
N LEU A 177 -50.32 -11.27 -13.94
CA LEU A 177 -49.73 -12.15 -14.96
C LEU A 177 -50.77 -12.69 -15.95
N ILE A 178 -51.97 -13.05 -15.47
CA ILE A 178 -53.08 -13.47 -16.34
C ILE A 178 -53.54 -12.30 -17.21
N ALA A 179 -53.67 -11.10 -16.64
CA ALA A 179 -54.06 -9.90 -17.38
C ALA A 179 -53.04 -9.51 -18.46
N GLN A 180 -51.76 -9.78 -18.23
CA GLN A 180 -50.68 -9.62 -19.21
C GLN A 180 -50.61 -10.75 -20.24
N GLY A 181 -51.44 -11.80 -20.11
CA GLY A 181 -51.57 -12.87 -21.09
C GLY A 181 -50.68 -14.09 -20.86
N TYR A 182 -50.01 -14.21 -19.71
CA TYR A 182 -49.21 -15.40 -19.40
C TYR A 182 -50.10 -16.58 -18.99
N ALA A 183 -49.77 -17.77 -19.50
CA ALA A 183 -50.54 -18.99 -19.24
C ALA A 183 -49.94 -19.87 -18.15
N ARG A 184 -48.63 -19.77 -17.88
CA ARG A 184 -47.90 -20.66 -16.97
C ARG A 184 -46.92 -19.89 -16.10
N ALA A 185 -46.77 -20.35 -14.87
CA ALA A 185 -45.74 -19.93 -13.96
C ALA A 185 -45.14 -21.15 -13.28
N MET A 186 -43.89 -21.04 -12.86
CA MET A 186 -43.22 -21.99 -11.99
C MET A 186 -43.24 -21.44 -10.57
N VAL A 187 -43.82 -22.22 -9.66
CA VAL A 187 -43.96 -21.87 -8.24
C VAL A 187 -43.30 -22.97 -7.42
N ASP A 188 -42.32 -22.61 -6.58
CA ASP A 188 -41.58 -23.53 -5.71
C ASP A 188 -41.01 -24.76 -6.44
N GLY A 189 -40.64 -24.59 -7.72
CA GLY A 189 -40.09 -25.64 -8.57
C GLY A 189 -41.12 -26.47 -9.36
N GLU A 190 -42.43 -26.25 -9.15
CA GLU A 190 -43.50 -26.90 -9.92
C GLU A 190 -44.09 -25.96 -10.97
N THR A 191 -44.24 -26.45 -12.21
CA THR A 191 -44.93 -25.67 -13.26
C THR A 191 -46.44 -25.78 -13.11
N ILE A 192 -47.10 -24.65 -12.87
CA ILE A 192 -48.56 -24.56 -12.74
C ILE A 192 -49.19 -23.78 -13.90
N SER A 193 -50.47 -24.08 -14.17
CA SER A 193 -51.30 -23.25 -15.05
C SER A 193 -51.78 -22.02 -14.26
N LEU A 194 -51.56 -20.82 -14.79
CA LEU A 194 -51.99 -19.58 -14.12
C LEU A 194 -53.51 -19.50 -13.97
N ALA A 195 -54.27 -20.11 -14.88
CA ALA A 195 -55.73 -20.15 -14.80
C ALA A 195 -56.25 -20.96 -13.59
N GLU A 196 -55.43 -21.88 -13.08
CA GLU A 196 -55.73 -22.75 -11.93
C GLU A 196 -54.93 -22.36 -10.68
N ALA A 197 -54.24 -21.21 -10.72
CA ALA A 197 -53.38 -20.75 -9.63
C ALA A 197 -54.21 -20.51 -8.36
N LYS A 198 -53.83 -21.18 -7.28
CA LYS A 198 -54.43 -21.01 -5.95
C LYS A 198 -53.62 -20.02 -5.11
N PRO A 199 -54.23 -19.32 -4.15
CA PRO A 199 -53.51 -18.51 -3.18
C PRO A 199 -52.45 -19.35 -2.44
N LEU A 200 -51.22 -18.82 -2.38
CA LEU A 200 -50.12 -19.48 -1.68
C LEU A 200 -50.20 -19.26 -0.17
N LYS A 201 -49.51 -20.08 0.62
CA LYS A 201 -49.57 -20.00 2.09
C LYS A 201 -48.70 -18.84 2.59
N LYS A 202 -49.34 -17.80 3.14
CA LYS A 202 -48.68 -16.58 3.66
C LYS A 202 -47.50 -16.81 4.64
N SER A 203 -47.48 -17.93 5.35
CA SER A 203 -46.43 -18.25 6.33
C SER A 203 -45.13 -18.78 5.71
N TYR A 204 -45.18 -19.34 4.50
CA TYR A 204 -44.05 -19.94 3.81
C TYR A 204 -43.39 -18.95 2.85
N LYS A 205 -42.09 -19.13 2.62
CA LYS A 205 -41.36 -18.41 1.57
C LYS A 205 -41.63 -19.13 0.25
N HIS A 206 -41.86 -18.37 -0.80
CA HIS A 206 -42.18 -18.87 -2.13
C HIS A 206 -41.26 -18.27 -3.18
N ASP A 207 -40.96 -19.08 -4.20
CA ASP A 207 -40.23 -18.71 -5.42
C ASP A 207 -41.19 -18.74 -6.60
N ILE A 208 -41.33 -17.63 -7.34
CA ILE A 208 -42.27 -17.51 -8.46
C ILE A 208 -41.56 -16.97 -9.68
N ALA A 209 -41.53 -17.77 -10.75
CA ALA A 209 -41.02 -17.39 -12.06
C ALA A 209 -42.10 -17.55 -13.12
N VAL A 210 -42.32 -16.57 -13.99
CA VAL A 210 -43.24 -16.71 -15.12
C VAL A 210 -42.54 -17.38 -16.29
N VAL A 211 -43.23 -18.31 -16.97
CA VAL A 211 -42.71 -18.96 -18.17
C VAL A 211 -43.01 -18.06 -19.36
N VAL A 212 -42.00 -17.38 -19.89
CA VAL A 212 -42.12 -16.43 -20.99
C VAL A 212 -42.24 -17.15 -22.33
N ASP A 213 -41.35 -18.11 -22.60
CA ASP A 213 -41.44 -18.96 -23.79
C ASP A 213 -40.82 -20.35 -23.53
N ARG A 214 -41.17 -21.31 -24.38
CA ARG A 214 -40.61 -22.67 -24.41
C ARG A 214 -40.08 -22.96 -25.80
N LEU A 215 -38.77 -23.10 -25.89
CA LEU A 215 -38.04 -23.12 -27.16
C LEU A 215 -37.19 -24.39 -27.26
N ALA A 216 -36.83 -24.73 -28.49
CA ALA A 216 -35.88 -25.79 -28.80
C ALA A 216 -34.90 -25.26 -29.84
N ILE A 217 -33.60 -25.47 -29.65
CA ILE A 217 -32.57 -24.94 -30.56
C ILE A 217 -32.75 -25.53 -31.96
N LYS A 218 -32.96 -24.66 -32.95
CA LYS A 218 -33.13 -24.99 -34.37
C LYS A 218 -32.56 -23.85 -35.23
N SER A 219 -32.15 -24.15 -36.45
CA SER A 219 -31.77 -23.12 -37.42
C SER A 219 -32.88 -22.06 -37.61
N GLY A 220 -32.57 -20.77 -37.38
CA GLY A 220 -33.49 -19.64 -37.58
C GLY A 220 -34.32 -19.20 -36.37
N ILE A 221 -34.08 -19.75 -35.17
CA ILE A 221 -34.82 -19.39 -33.95
C ILE A 221 -34.37 -18.08 -33.28
N SER A 222 -33.29 -17.46 -33.75
CA SER A 222 -32.62 -16.32 -33.10
C SER A 222 -33.57 -15.16 -32.81
N GLY A 223 -34.36 -14.70 -33.78
CA GLY A 223 -35.27 -13.56 -33.58
C GLY A 223 -36.29 -13.78 -32.46
N ARG A 224 -36.94 -14.95 -32.44
CA ARG A 224 -37.91 -15.30 -31.38
C ARG A 224 -37.25 -15.45 -30.01
N LEU A 225 -36.04 -16.00 -29.97
CA LEU A 225 -35.27 -16.13 -28.73
C LEU A 225 -34.88 -14.75 -28.19
N THR A 226 -34.44 -13.82 -29.05
CA THR A 226 -34.15 -12.44 -28.67
C THR A 226 -35.37 -11.76 -28.06
N ASP A 227 -36.53 -11.82 -28.72
CA ASP A 227 -37.78 -11.22 -28.21
C ASP A 227 -38.18 -11.79 -26.84
N SER A 228 -38.01 -13.11 -26.65
CA SER A 228 -38.32 -13.80 -25.40
C SER A 228 -37.39 -13.37 -24.27
N ILE A 229 -36.09 -13.21 -24.56
CA ILE A 229 -35.10 -12.79 -23.57
C ILE A 229 -35.31 -11.32 -23.20
N GLU A 230 -35.54 -10.42 -24.15
CA GLU A 230 -35.85 -9.02 -23.86
C GLU A 230 -37.11 -8.88 -23.00
N THR A 231 -38.14 -9.68 -23.30
CA THR A 231 -39.38 -9.72 -22.51
C THR A 231 -39.11 -10.20 -21.08
N ALA A 232 -38.34 -11.29 -20.93
CA ALA A 232 -38.01 -11.85 -19.62
C ALA A 232 -37.17 -10.88 -18.77
N LEU A 233 -36.13 -10.28 -19.37
CA LEU A 233 -35.29 -9.27 -18.72
C LEU A 233 -36.13 -8.07 -18.26
N LYS A 234 -37.05 -7.58 -19.10
CA LYS A 234 -37.91 -6.44 -18.74
C LYS A 234 -38.86 -6.75 -17.58
N LEU A 235 -39.38 -7.98 -17.49
CA LEU A 235 -40.28 -8.41 -16.41
C LEU A 235 -39.55 -8.62 -15.08
N ALA A 236 -38.36 -9.21 -15.11
CA ALA A 236 -37.58 -9.58 -13.93
C ALA A 236 -36.46 -8.57 -13.61
N GLY A 237 -36.59 -7.31 -14.04
CA GLY A 237 -35.69 -6.22 -13.67
C GLY A 237 -34.24 -6.39 -14.15
N GLY A 238 -34.05 -7.07 -15.29
CA GLY A 238 -32.76 -7.31 -15.93
C GLY A 238 -32.19 -8.72 -15.68
N LYS A 239 -32.97 -9.66 -15.14
CA LYS A 239 -32.56 -11.06 -14.94
C LYS A 239 -33.37 -12.02 -15.81
N VAL A 240 -32.78 -13.14 -16.20
CA VAL A 240 -33.48 -14.22 -16.89
C VAL A 240 -32.86 -15.56 -16.51
N THR A 241 -33.70 -16.55 -16.26
CA THR A 241 -33.28 -17.91 -15.94
C THR A 241 -33.66 -18.84 -17.09
N ILE A 242 -32.70 -19.61 -17.58
CA ILE A 242 -32.93 -20.63 -18.60
C ILE A 242 -32.97 -21.99 -17.92
N ASP A 243 -34.11 -22.66 -18.03
CA ASP A 243 -34.34 -24.00 -17.47
C ASP A 243 -34.31 -25.05 -18.58
N PHE A 244 -33.27 -25.87 -18.60
CA PHE A 244 -33.04 -26.93 -19.58
C PHE A 244 -33.83 -28.19 -19.21
N VAL A 245 -34.83 -28.51 -20.02
CA VAL A 245 -35.78 -29.61 -19.77
C VAL A 245 -35.09 -30.99 -19.80
N ASP A 246 -33.99 -31.10 -20.53
CA ASP A 246 -33.26 -32.34 -20.76
C ASP A 246 -32.14 -32.61 -19.73
N LYS A 247 -31.89 -31.69 -18.78
CA LYS A 247 -30.85 -31.81 -17.74
C LYS A 247 -31.47 -31.87 -16.34
N LYS A 248 -30.79 -32.54 -15.39
CA LYS A 248 -31.19 -32.64 -13.98
C LYS A 248 -30.03 -32.22 -13.06
N GLY A 249 -30.34 -31.63 -11.92
CA GLY A 249 -29.34 -31.16 -10.95
C GLY A 249 -28.96 -29.69 -11.13
N ALA A 250 -27.79 -29.28 -10.66
CA ALA A 250 -27.31 -27.89 -10.73
C ALA A 250 -27.16 -27.36 -12.17
N ASP A 251 -26.91 -28.25 -13.15
CA ASP A 251 -26.81 -27.90 -14.58
C ASP A 251 -28.17 -27.73 -15.28
N ALA A 252 -29.29 -27.92 -14.57
CA ALA A 252 -30.62 -27.78 -15.14
C ALA A 252 -31.02 -26.31 -15.35
N LYS A 253 -30.53 -25.40 -14.50
CA LYS A 253 -30.85 -23.97 -14.58
C LYS A 253 -29.60 -23.14 -14.80
N ARG A 254 -29.71 -22.12 -15.63
CA ARG A 254 -28.64 -21.14 -15.87
C ARG A 254 -29.20 -19.73 -15.84
N ASN A 255 -28.65 -18.91 -14.95
CA ASN A 255 -29.10 -17.53 -14.74
C ASN A 255 -28.23 -16.58 -15.58
N PHE A 256 -28.87 -15.58 -16.18
CA PHE A 256 -28.25 -14.53 -16.97
C PHE A 256 -28.77 -13.15 -16.51
N SER A 257 -27.98 -12.10 -16.73
CA SER A 257 -28.34 -10.75 -16.31
C SER A 257 -27.83 -9.69 -17.27
N GLU A 258 -28.68 -8.68 -17.50
CA GLU A 258 -28.37 -7.45 -18.23
C GLU A 258 -27.61 -6.45 -17.35
N GLN A 259 -27.67 -6.63 -16.02
CA GLN A 259 -26.94 -5.85 -15.04
C GLN A 259 -25.77 -6.69 -14.48
N MET A 260 -24.80 -6.03 -13.83
CA MET A 260 -23.88 -6.81 -13.00
C MET A 260 -24.67 -7.35 -11.81
N SER A 261 -24.98 -8.65 -11.83
CA SER A 261 -25.60 -9.35 -10.71
C SER A 261 -24.96 -10.73 -10.53
N CYS A 262 -24.90 -11.18 -9.28
CA CYS A 262 -24.49 -12.55 -8.97
C CYS A 262 -25.55 -13.54 -9.49
N PRO A 263 -25.16 -14.66 -10.13
CA PRO A 263 -26.10 -15.71 -10.54
C PRO A 263 -26.92 -16.30 -9.37
N ASN A 264 -26.35 -16.33 -8.17
CA ASN A 264 -26.97 -16.83 -6.93
C ASN A 264 -27.67 -15.74 -6.10
N ASP A 265 -27.95 -14.58 -6.67
CA ASP A 265 -28.66 -13.45 -6.06
C ASP A 265 -28.08 -12.85 -4.76
N HIS A 266 -26.77 -12.95 -4.57
CA HIS A 266 -26.08 -12.16 -3.55
C HIS A 266 -26.08 -10.68 -3.93
N ALA A 267 -26.34 -9.81 -2.94
CA ALA A 267 -26.35 -8.37 -3.13
C ALA A 267 -24.95 -7.86 -3.49
N LEU A 268 -24.84 -7.16 -4.62
CA LEU A 268 -23.58 -6.52 -5.01
C LEU A 268 -23.57 -5.07 -4.55
N ALA A 269 -22.53 -4.71 -3.77
CA ALA A 269 -22.32 -3.33 -3.37
C ALA A 269 -21.78 -2.44 -4.52
N ILE A 270 -21.28 -3.04 -5.60
CA ILE A 270 -20.63 -2.36 -6.72
C ILE A 270 -21.39 -2.65 -8.00
N THR A 271 -21.91 -1.59 -8.62
CA THR A 271 -22.67 -1.67 -9.88
C THR A 271 -21.83 -1.35 -11.11
N GLU A 272 -20.69 -0.65 -10.93
CA GLU A 272 -19.78 -0.25 -12.02
C GLU A 272 -18.31 -0.47 -11.63
N ILE A 273 -17.53 -0.95 -12.61
CA ILE A 273 -16.09 -1.17 -12.46
C ILE A 273 -15.37 -0.02 -13.15
N GLU A 274 -14.81 0.87 -12.35
CA GLU A 274 -14.02 2.01 -12.81
C GLU A 274 -12.68 2.05 -12.07
N PRO A 275 -11.66 2.76 -12.58
CA PRO A 275 -10.38 2.86 -11.91
C PRO A 275 -10.48 3.36 -10.46
N ARG A 276 -11.44 4.25 -10.15
CA ARG A 276 -11.68 4.75 -8.78
C ARG A 276 -12.18 3.67 -7.82
N THR A 277 -12.81 2.61 -8.33
CA THR A 277 -13.29 1.46 -7.54
C THR A 277 -12.14 0.69 -6.92
N PHE A 278 -10.94 0.75 -7.51
CA PHE A 278 -9.73 0.11 -6.99
C PHE A 278 -8.88 1.04 -6.12
N SER A 279 -9.38 2.24 -5.81
CA SER A 279 -8.67 3.21 -4.99
C SER A 279 -9.05 3.06 -3.52
N PHE A 280 -8.11 2.67 -2.66
CA PHE A 280 -8.31 2.69 -1.20
C PHE A 280 -8.35 4.12 -0.62
N ASN A 281 -8.00 5.14 -1.42
CA ASN A 281 -8.17 6.55 -1.06
C ASN A 281 -9.57 7.10 -1.37
N ALA A 282 -10.38 6.34 -2.12
CA ALA A 282 -11.73 6.73 -2.47
C ALA A 282 -12.76 5.86 -1.71
N PRO A 283 -13.86 6.44 -1.22
CA PRO A 283 -14.84 5.72 -0.40
C PRO A 283 -15.53 4.56 -1.16
N PHE A 284 -15.54 4.61 -2.49
CA PHE A 284 -16.10 3.59 -3.37
C PHE A 284 -15.39 2.24 -3.21
N GLY A 285 -14.06 2.25 -3.20
CA GLY A 285 -13.22 1.06 -3.16
C GLY A 285 -12.67 0.71 -1.78
N ALA A 286 -12.60 1.70 -0.89
CA ALA A 286 -12.00 1.55 0.43
C ALA A 286 -12.80 0.61 1.34
N CYS A 287 -12.07 -0.23 2.09
CA CYS A 287 -12.63 -1.01 3.19
C CYS A 287 -13.36 -0.07 4.16
N GLN A 288 -14.59 -0.43 4.54
CA GLN A 288 -15.44 0.41 5.38
C GLN A 288 -14.96 0.46 6.85
N GLU A 289 -14.39 -0.63 7.36
CA GLU A 289 -13.95 -0.68 8.76
C GLU A 289 -12.70 0.18 9.01
N CYS A 290 -11.68 0.05 8.15
CA CYS A 290 -10.45 0.83 8.29
C CYS A 290 -10.39 2.09 7.42
N SER A 291 -11.45 2.42 6.69
CA SER A 291 -11.49 3.57 5.76
C SER A 291 -10.28 3.63 4.80
N GLY A 292 -9.87 2.46 4.30
CA GLY A 292 -8.75 2.30 3.37
C GLY A 292 -7.35 2.40 3.98
N LEU A 293 -7.20 2.39 5.31
CA LEU A 293 -5.90 2.36 5.97
C LEU A 293 -5.22 1.00 5.88
N GLY A 294 -6.00 -0.09 5.94
CA GLY A 294 -5.52 -1.47 5.99
C GLY A 294 -5.06 -1.91 7.36
N THR A 295 -4.82 -0.99 8.29
CA THR A 295 -4.42 -1.30 9.67
C THR A 295 -5.46 -0.79 10.66
N LYS A 296 -5.45 -1.39 11.84
CA LYS A 296 -6.19 -0.95 13.03
C LYS A 296 -5.22 -0.98 14.21
N MET A 297 -5.36 -0.01 15.12
CA MET A 297 -4.65 -0.07 16.40
C MET A 297 -5.42 -1.03 17.30
N ALA A 298 -4.78 -2.12 17.70
CA ALA A 298 -5.33 -3.08 18.65
C ALA A 298 -4.39 -3.23 19.84
N VAL A 299 -4.96 -3.54 21.00
CA VAL A 299 -4.17 -3.78 22.21
C VAL A 299 -3.43 -5.11 22.06
N ASP A 300 -2.12 -5.09 22.29
CA ASP A 300 -1.27 -6.28 22.18
C ASP A 300 -0.98 -6.82 23.58
N ALA A 301 -1.33 -8.09 23.83
CA ALA A 301 -1.13 -8.72 25.14
C ALA A 301 0.36 -8.75 25.54
N ASP A 302 1.28 -8.92 24.59
CA ASP A 302 2.72 -8.97 24.85
C ASP A 302 3.29 -7.61 25.27
N LEU A 303 2.62 -6.50 24.91
CA LEU A 303 3.01 -5.16 25.38
C LEU A 303 2.43 -4.84 26.76
N VAL A 304 1.35 -5.51 27.14
CA VAL A 304 0.65 -5.33 28.41
C VAL A 304 1.30 -6.17 29.51
N ILE A 305 1.78 -7.36 29.17
CA ILE A 305 2.42 -8.31 30.07
C ILE A 305 3.93 -8.00 30.12
N GLY A 306 4.45 -7.80 31.33
CA GLY A 306 5.87 -7.59 31.59
C GLY A 306 6.63 -8.90 31.70
N ASP A 307 7.38 -9.06 32.79
CA ASP A 307 8.12 -10.28 33.08
C ASP A 307 7.15 -11.43 33.43
N VAL A 308 7.14 -12.49 32.61
CA VAL A 308 6.25 -13.65 32.79
C VAL A 308 6.59 -14.49 34.02
N GLU A 309 7.79 -14.33 34.58
CA GLU A 309 8.19 -14.94 35.85
C GLU A 309 7.61 -14.18 37.07
N ALA A 310 7.15 -12.94 36.87
CA ALA A 310 6.53 -12.15 37.93
C ALA A 310 5.06 -12.56 38.16
N SER A 311 4.59 -12.38 39.39
CA SER A 311 3.18 -12.59 39.74
C SER A 311 2.30 -11.37 39.43
N VAL A 312 0.97 -11.55 39.51
CA VAL A 312 0.01 -10.45 39.36
C VAL A 312 0.21 -9.36 40.42
N LEU A 313 0.59 -9.74 41.65
CA LEU A 313 0.90 -8.79 42.72
C LEU A 313 2.24 -8.07 42.55
N ASP A 314 3.21 -8.73 41.92
CA ASP A 314 4.53 -8.16 41.64
C ASP A 314 4.52 -7.23 40.41
N GLY A 315 3.37 -7.10 39.74
CA GLY A 315 3.15 -6.10 38.71
C GLY A 315 3.40 -6.61 37.28
N VAL A 316 3.14 -7.89 37.01
CA VAL A 316 3.23 -8.44 35.64
C VAL A 316 2.32 -7.71 34.64
N ILE A 317 1.19 -7.13 35.08
CA ILE A 317 0.30 -6.32 34.24
C ILE A 317 0.76 -4.86 34.27
N LEU A 318 1.55 -4.44 33.28
CA LEU A 318 2.23 -3.14 33.25
C LEU A 318 1.31 -1.91 33.39
N PRO A 319 0.13 -1.84 32.72
CA PRO A 319 -0.76 -0.69 32.88
C PRO A 319 -1.30 -0.52 34.30
N TRP A 320 -1.31 -1.61 35.07
CA TRP A 320 -1.80 -1.65 36.45
C TRP A 320 -0.65 -1.73 37.47
N SER A 321 0.61 -1.87 37.05
CA SER A 321 1.75 -2.16 37.95
C SER A 321 2.33 -0.98 38.70
N THR A 322 1.95 0.28 38.38
CA THR A 322 2.51 1.46 39.06
C THR A 322 2.04 1.52 40.51
N GLN A 323 2.83 0.95 41.42
CA GLN A 323 2.60 0.99 42.86
C GLN A 323 2.43 2.45 43.33
N GLY A 324 1.27 2.77 43.90
CA GLY A 324 0.97 4.10 44.47
C GLY A 324 -0.06 4.94 43.72
N LYS A 325 -0.57 4.52 42.55
CA LYS A 325 -1.72 5.17 41.88
C LYS A 325 -3.02 4.40 42.15
N GLY A 326 -4.15 5.11 42.26
CA GLY A 326 -5.46 4.54 42.63
C GLY A 326 -5.96 3.38 41.76
N LEU A 327 -5.46 3.26 40.52
CA LEU A 327 -5.81 2.18 39.58
C LEU A 327 -5.32 0.81 40.06
N PHE A 328 -4.10 0.68 40.56
CA PHE A 328 -3.58 -0.61 41.04
C PHE A 328 -4.44 -1.16 42.18
N HIS A 329 -4.74 -0.33 43.18
CA HIS A 329 -5.57 -0.76 44.31
C HIS A 329 -7.00 -1.08 43.91
N TYR A 330 -7.54 -0.42 42.88
CA TYR A 330 -8.87 -0.71 42.35
C TYR A 330 -8.91 -2.06 41.63
N PHE A 331 -8.02 -2.28 40.65
CA PHE A 331 -7.97 -3.52 39.88
C PHE A 331 -7.52 -4.72 40.71
N SER A 332 -6.57 -4.56 41.64
CA SER A 332 -6.15 -5.63 42.55
C SER A 332 -7.31 -6.14 43.42
N ARG A 333 -8.29 -5.30 43.77
CA ARG A 333 -9.49 -5.74 44.51
C ARG A 333 -10.43 -6.57 43.64
N MET A 334 -10.58 -6.23 42.37
CA MET A 334 -11.36 -7.02 41.42
C MET A 334 -10.67 -8.35 41.13
N LEU A 335 -9.36 -8.34 40.89
CA LEU A 335 -8.59 -9.57 40.68
C LEU A 335 -8.61 -10.50 41.91
N GLN A 336 -8.70 -9.96 43.14
CA GLN A 336 -8.92 -10.78 44.35
C GLN A 336 -10.31 -11.43 44.41
N GLY A 337 -11.35 -10.78 43.86
CA GLY A 337 -12.66 -11.39 43.72
C GLY A 337 -12.64 -12.49 42.67
N LEU A 338 -12.10 -12.19 41.48
CA LEU A 338 -11.93 -13.14 40.39
C LEU A 338 -11.09 -14.37 40.79
N ALA A 339 -10.04 -14.17 41.58
CA ALA A 339 -9.21 -15.23 42.14
C ALA A 339 -9.98 -16.22 43.02
N LYS A 340 -11.01 -15.76 43.74
CA LYS A 340 -11.87 -16.62 44.55
C LYS A 340 -12.83 -17.42 43.68
N ASP A 341 -13.38 -16.79 42.66
CA ASP A 341 -14.38 -17.41 41.78
C ASP A 341 -13.73 -18.48 40.87
N LEU A 342 -12.55 -18.18 40.32
CA LEU A 342 -11.78 -19.08 39.45
C LEU A 342 -10.73 -19.93 40.21
N SER A 343 -10.69 -19.83 41.54
CA SER A 343 -9.80 -20.63 42.40
C SER A 343 -8.30 -20.57 42.04
N PHE A 344 -7.76 -19.37 41.77
CA PHE A 344 -6.32 -19.16 41.52
C PHE A 344 -5.68 -18.20 42.54
N SER A 345 -4.34 -18.15 42.56
CA SER A 345 -3.58 -17.27 43.45
C SER A 345 -2.92 -16.12 42.67
N LEU A 346 -3.04 -14.90 43.19
CA LEU A 346 -2.39 -13.71 42.62
C LEU A 346 -0.86 -13.67 42.84
N LYS A 347 -0.31 -14.61 43.61
CA LYS A 347 1.13 -14.77 43.85
C LYS A 347 1.79 -15.79 42.92
N THR A 348 0.99 -16.53 42.15
CA THR A 348 1.52 -17.47 41.17
C THR A 348 2.16 -16.68 40.02
N PRO A 349 3.36 -17.05 39.55
CA PRO A 349 3.97 -16.47 38.35
C PRO A 349 3.01 -16.54 37.16
N TRP A 350 3.04 -15.54 36.27
CA TRP A 350 2.11 -15.47 35.14
C TRP A 350 2.16 -16.71 34.25
N GLN A 351 3.35 -17.20 33.92
CA GLN A 351 3.56 -18.39 33.10
C GLN A 351 2.99 -19.69 33.70
N ASP A 352 2.83 -19.74 35.02
CA ASP A 352 2.32 -20.92 35.74
C ASP A 352 0.80 -20.87 35.95
N LEU A 353 0.13 -19.77 35.56
CA LEU A 353 -1.32 -19.66 35.62
C LEU A 353 -1.98 -20.48 34.50
N PRO A 354 -3.15 -21.12 34.76
CA PRO A 354 -3.93 -21.78 33.72
C PRO A 354 -4.33 -20.81 32.60
N GLU A 355 -4.35 -21.29 31.34
CA GLU A 355 -4.72 -20.46 30.18
C GLU A 355 -6.11 -19.84 30.32
N GLU A 356 -7.08 -20.56 30.90
CA GLU A 356 -8.43 -20.04 31.18
C GLU A 356 -8.39 -18.81 32.11
N VAL A 357 -7.50 -18.82 33.12
CA VAL A 357 -7.33 -17.73 34.06
C VAL A 357 -6.65 -16.53 33.38
N GLN A 358 -5.61 -16.77 32.60
CA GLN A 358 -4.94 -15.73 31.82
C GLN A 358 -5.93 -15.05 30.86
N TYR A 359 -6.73 -15.86 30.14
CA TYR A 359 -7.77 -15.37 29.24
C TYR A 359 -8.84 -14.54 29.98
N ALA A 360 -9.32 -15.03 31.13
CA ALA A 360 -10.30 -14.32 31.94
C ALA A 360 -9.76 -12.95 32.42
N ILE A 361 -8.49 -12.87 32.83
CA ILE A 361 -7.84 -11.62 33.24
C ILE A 361 -7.72 -10.64 32.05
N LEU A 362 -7.34 -11.13 30.87
CA LEU A 362 -7.09 -10.29 29.69
C LEU A 362 -8.38 -9.80 29.01
N HIS A 363 -9.34 -10.71 28.77
CA HIS A 363 -10.51 -10.44 27.94
C HIS A 363 -11.81 -10.20 28.71
N GLY A 364 -11.90 -10.61 29.98
CA GLY A 364 -13.03 -10.39 30.88
C GLY A 364 -14.42 -10.40 30.22
N ASN A 365 -15.07 -11.57 30.14
CA ASN A 365 -16.44 -11.67 29.64
C ASN A 365 -17.37 -12.28 30.71
N ASP A 366 -18.47 -11.57 31.02
CA ASP A 366 -19.59 -11.99 31.89
C ASP A 366 -19.26 -12.39 33.35
N PHE A 367 -18.09 -11.98 33.86
CA PHE A 367 -17.76 -12.18 35.28
C PHE A 367 -18.28 -11.02 36.13
N ASP A 368 -19.35 -11.28 36.87
CA ASP A 368 -19.77 -10.46 38.00
C ASP A 368 -18.87 -10.74 39.21
N VAL A 369 -17.92 -9.84 39.45
CA VAL A 369 -16.94 -10.02 40.52
C VAL A 369 -17.45 -9.41 41.81
N GLN A 370 -17.51 -10.21 42.87
CA GLN A 370 -17.86 -9.72 44.21
C GLN A 370 -16.65 -9.05 44.87
N VAL A 371 -16.69 -7.72 44.94
CA VAL A 371 -15.63 -6.92 45.57
C VAL A 371 -15.99 -6.62 47.02
N ARG A 372 -15.09 -6.98 47.94
CA ARG A 372 -15.21 -6.69 49.37
C ARG A 372 -13.96 -5.99 49.88
N TRP A 373 -14.11 -4.78 50.42
CA TRP A 373 -12.98 -4.04 50.99
C TRP A 373 -13.40 -3.15 52.17
N LYS A 374 -12.44 -2.82 53.03
CA LYS A 374 -12.63 -1.88 54.14
C LYS A 374 -12.11 -0.50 53.74
N ASN A 375 -12.96 0.52 53.85
CA ASN A 375 -12.55 1.89 53.59
C ASN A 375 -11.61 2.43 54.69
N ARG A 376 -11.04 3.61 54.48
CA ARG A 376 -10.15 4.29 55.44
C ARG A 376 -10.79 4.51 56.82
N TYR A 377 -12.12 4.50 56.90
CA TYR A 377 -12.93 4.70 58.11
C TYR A 377 -13.43 3.37 58.72
N GLY A 378 -12.90 2.23 58.28
CA GLY A 378 -13.23 0.91 58.82
C GLY A 378 -14.57 0.31 58.38
N ARG A 379 -15.35 0.98 57.52
CA ARG A 379 -16.62 0.46 56.98
C ARG A 379 -16.34 -0.54 55.87
N GLU A 380 -16.98 -1.70 55.95
CA GLU A 380 -16.94 -2.73 54.93
C GLU A 380 -17.93 -2.40 53.80
N LEU A 381 -17.42 -2.30 52.58
CA LEU A 381 -18.21 -2.08 51.36
C LEU A 381 -18.23 -3.38 50.56
N ARG A 382 -19.42 -3.78 50.11
CA ARG A 382 -19.65 -4.92 49.22
C ARG A 382 -20.44 -4.44 48.02
N TYR A 383 -19.93 -4.73 46.83
CA TYR A 383 -20.62 -4.45 45.57
C TYR A 383 -20.21 -5.50 44.54
N THR A 384 -21.08 -5.75 43.58
CA THR A 384 -20.80 -6.56 42.40
C THR A 384 -20.49 -5.61 41.24
N THR A 385 -19.43 -5.91 40.49
CA THR A 385 -19.08 -5.17 39.27
C THR A 385 -18.70 -6.16 38.19
N GLY A 386 -19.08 -5.87 36.95
CA GLY A 386 -18.54 -6.58 35.80
C GLY A 386 -17.03 -6.35 35.70
N PHE A 387 -16.30 -7.39 35.35
CA PHE A 387 -14.88 -7.31 35.04
C PHE A 387 -14.68 -7.41 33.52
N GLU A 388 -14.38 -6.27 32.89
CA GLU A 388 -14.25 -6.14 31.43
C GLU A 388 -12.92 -6.68 30.87
N GLY A 389 -11.95 -7.01 31.73
CA GLY A 389 -10.61 -7.47 31.32
C GLY A 389 -9.62 -6.33 31.04
N VAL A 390 -8.33 -6.65 31.08
CA VAL A 390 -7.25 -5.66 30.87
C VAL A 390 -7.28 -5.07 29.46
N LEU A 391 -7.44 -5.90 28.44
CA LEU A 391 -7.31 -5.48 27.03
C LEU A 391 -8.46 -4.55 26.63
N ASN A 392 -9.71 -4.96 26.92
CA ASN A 392 -10.89 -4.15 26.62
C ASN A 392 -10.87 -2.82 27.39
N TYR A 393 -10.40 -2.82 28.64
CA TYR A 393 -10.24 -1.59 29.43
C TYR A 393 -9.30 -0.60 28.72
N ILE A 394 -8.16 -1.07 28.22
CA ILE A 394 -7.18 -0.23 27.52
C ILE A 394 -7.76 0.28 26.20
N GLU A 395 -8.39 -0.58 25.41
CA GLU A 395 -9.00 -0.21 24.12
C GLU A 395 -10.08 0.86 24.32
N ARG A 396 -11.00 0.64 25.28
CA ARG A 396 -12.03 1.61 25.64
C ARG A 396 -11.43 2.92 26.13
N LYS A 397 -10.41 2.88 27.00
CA LYS A 397 -9.76 4.11 27.52
C LYS A 397 -9.02 4.87 26.43
N TYR A 398 -8.45 4.17 25.45
CA TYR A 398 -7.83 4.80 24.29
C TYR A 398 -8.86 5.54 23.44
N LEU A 399 -10.01 4.91 23.16
CA LEU A 399 -11.11 5.50 22.37
C LEU A 399 -11.82 6.66 23.09
N GLU A 400 -12.05 6.55 24.40
CA GLU A 400 -12.67 7.59 25.24
C GLU A 400 -11.73 8.77 25.52
N SER A 401 -10.41 8.62 25.32
CA SER A 401 -9.44 9.67 25.65
C SER A 401 -9.53 10.85 24.67
N GLU A 402 -9.89 12.03 25.17
CA GLU A 402 -9.96 13.27 24.40
C GLU A 402 -8.64 14.07 24.37
N ASN A 403 -7.72 13.81 25.31
CA ASN A 403 -6.41 14.48 25.40
C ASN A 403 -5.29 13.59 24.85
N ASP A 404 -4.41 14.17 24.03
CA ASP A 404 -3.20 13.54 23.47
C ASP A 404 -2.29 12.88 24.51
N TYR A 405 -2.11 13.49 25.69
CA TYR A 405 -1.30 12.89 26.76
C TYR A 405 -1.88 11.57 27.26
N SER A 406 -3.19 11.56 27.54
CA SER A 406 -3.90 10.37 28.01
C SER A 406 -3.95 9.30 26.92
N ARG A 407 -4.19 9.71 25.67
CA ARG A 407 -4.21 8.81 24.51
C ARG A 407 -2.84 8.19 24.26
N GLY A 408 -1.76 9.00 24.33
CA GLY A 408 -0.38 8.54 24.18
C GLY A 408 0.04 7.54 25.26
N LYS A 409 -0.44 7.71 26.50
CA LYS A 409 -0.20 6.74 27.58
C LYS A 409 -0.72 5.34 27.23
N TRP A 410 -1.92 5.24 26.66
CA TRP A 410 -2.51 3.97 26.29
C TRP A 410 -1.96 3.44 24.96
N ALA A 411 -1.63 4.34 24.02
CA ALA A 411 -1.07 4.00 22.71
C ALA A 411 0.18 3.12 22.79
N GLY A 412 1.00 3.24 23.85
CA GLY A 412 2.18 2.40 24.05
C GLY A 412 1.90 0.89 24.22
N PHE A 413 0.65 0.53 24.52
CA PHE A 413 0.19 -0.87 24.64
C PHE A 413 -0.53 -1.36 23.38
N LEU A 414 -0.68 -0.50 22.37
CA LEU A 414 -1.33 -0.85 21.12
C LEU A 414 -0.27 -1.13 20.05
N ARG A 415 -0.58 -2.08 19.17
CA ARG A 415 0.19 -2.37 17.97
C ARG A 415 -0.72 -2.17 16.75
N GLU A 416 -0.12 -1.75 15.65
CA GLU A 416 -0.80 -1.80 14.36
C GLU A 416 -0.94 -3.26 13.93
N ILE A 417 -2.17 -3.71 13.77
CA ILE A 417 -2.51 -5.03 13.20
C ILE A 417 -3.18 -4.86 11.83
N PRO A 418 -3.10 -5.86 10.94
CA PRO A 418 -3.93 -5.88 9.74
C PRO A 418 -5.41 -5.79 10.11
N CYS A 419 -6.17 -4.96 9.39
CA CYS A 419 -7.60 -4.81 9.59
C CYS A 419 -8.31 -6.15 9.33
N PRO A 420 -9.10 -6.69 10.28
CA PRO A 420 -9.75 -7.99 10.11
C PRO A 420 -10.72 -8.08 8.91
N ALA A 421 -11.45 -7.01 8.59
CA ALA A 421 -12.40 -7.02 7.46
C ALA A 421 -11.75 -7.02 6.06
N CYS A 422 -10.50 -6.58 5.92
CA CYS A 422 -9.82 -6.57 4.62
C CYS A 422 -8.46 -7.28 4.63
N GLU A 423 -8.08 -7.89 5.75
CA GLU A 423 -6.80 -8.58 5.97
C GLU A 423 -5.57 -7.74 5.60
N GLY A 424 -5.65 -6.41 5.72
CA GLY A 424 -4.58 -5.50 5.31
C GLY A 424 -4.68 -4.96 3.88
N ALA A 425 -5.55 -5.51 3.04
CA ALA A 425 -5.65 -5.18 1.62
C ALA A 425 -6.23 -3.79 1.30
N ARG A 426 -6.77 -3.08 2.31
CA ARG A 426 -7.33 -1.71 2.24
C ARG A 426 -8.59 -1.54 1.40
N LEU A 427 -8.98 -2.55 0.62
CA LEU A 427 -10.11 -2.52 -0.31
C LEU A 427 -11.30 -3.31 0.23
N ARG A 428 -12.48 -3.07 -0.35
CA ARG A 428 -13.68 -3.86 -0.05
C ARG A 428 -13.57 -5.28 -0.64
N PRO A 429 -14.21 -6.30 -0.03
CA PRO A 429 -14.21 -7.67 -0.55
C PRO A 429 -14.67 -7.79 -2.02
N GLU A 430 -15.66 -7.00 -2.44
CA GLU A 430 -16.18 -7.02 -3.81
C GLU A 430 -15.14 -6.52 -4.83
N VAL A 431 -14.26 -5.61 -4.42
CA VAL A 431 -13.15 -5.13 -5.27
C VAL A 431 -12.04 -6.19 -5.36
N LEU A 432 -11.75 -6.85 -4.24
CA LEU A 432 -10.77 -7.94 -4.17
C LEU A 432 -11.20 -9.16 -4.99
N ALA A 433 -12.50 -9.33 -5.16
CA ALA A 433 -13.07 -10.37 -6.01
C ALA A 433 -12.87 -10.11 -7.52
N ILE A 434 -12.44 -8.91 -7.94
CA ILE A 434 -12.12 -8.63 -9.35
C ILE A 434 -10.68 -9.06 -9.64
N LYS A 435 -10.51 -9.99 -10.58
CA LYS A 435 -9.24 -10.68 -10.83
C LYS A 435 -8.74 -10.49 -12.27
N VAL A 436 -7.42 -10.42 -12.41
CA VAL A 436 -6.70 -10.55 -13.69
C VAL A 436 -5.79 -11.77 -13.56
N ALA A 437 -5.96 -12.76 -14.44
CA ALA A 437 -5.29 -14.06 -14.33
C ALA A 437 -5.39 -14.65 -12.91
N ASP A 438 -6.63 -14.78 -12.42
CA ASP A 438 -6.99 -15.29 -11.09
C ASP A 438 -6.40 -14.55 -9.88
N THR A 439 -5.77 -13.39 -10.11
CA THR A 439 -5.09 -12.61 -9.07
C THR A 439 -5.78 -11.26 -8.86
N SER A 440 -6.03 -10.89 -7.60
CA SER A 440 -6.60 -9.58 -7.25
C SER A 440 -5.56 -8.47 -7.31
N ILE A 441 -6.00 -7.21 -7.39
CA ILE A 441 -5.09 -6.06 -7.39
C ILE A 441 -4.23 -6.00 -6.11
N ALA A 442 -4.81 -6.36 -4.96
CA ALA A 442 -4.11 -6.35 -3.68
C ALA A 442 -3.07 -7.47 -3.61
N ALA A 443 -3.38 -8.66 -4.14
CA ALA A 443 -2.43 -9.76 -4.19
C ALA A 443 -1.18 -9.40 -5.02
N VAL A 444 -1.35 -8.73 -6.16
CA VAL A 444 -0.20 -8.22 -6.95
C VAL A 444 0.55 -7.11 -6.22
N ALA A 445 -0.14 -6.27 -5.45
CA ALA A 445 0.50 -5.21 -4.68
C ALA A 445 1.32 -5.74 -3.48
N ALA A 446 0.92 -6.89 -2.92
CA ALA A 446 1.58 -7.57 -1.81
C ALA A 446 2.83 -8.37 -2.22
N MET A 447 2.93 -8.78 -3.49
CA MET A 447 4.12 -9.44 -4.03
C MET A 447 5.37 -8.57 -3.87
N SER A 448 6.55 -9.21 -3.79
CA SER A 448 7.80 -8.47 -3.97
C SER A 448 7.85 -7.86 -5.37
N LEU A 449 8.57 -6.75 -5.57
CA LEU A 449 8.70 -6.12 -6.88
C LEU A 449 9.34 -7.08 -7.88
N GLY A 450 10.28 -7.92 -7.44
CA GLY A 450 10.83 -9.00 -8.26
C GLY A 450 9.76 -9.99 -8.74
N ASP A 451 8.93 -10.49 -7.84
CA ASP A 451 7.83 -11.42 -8.19
C ASP A 451 6.77 -10.73 -9.07
N CYS A 452 6.51 -9.45 -8.83
CA CYS A 452 5.58 -8.63 -9.61
C CYS A 452 6.04 -8.48 -11.07
N VAL A 453 7.35 -8.27 -11.31
CA VAL A 453 7.95 -8.29 -12.65
C VAL A 453 7.73 -9.64 -13.33
N GLU A 454 7.98 -10.74 -12.62
CA GLU A 454 7.75 -12.08 -13.15
C GLU A 454 6.28 -12.35 -13.49
N PHE A 455 5.35 -11.90 -12.64
CA PHE A 455 3.92 -11.99 -12.86
C PHE A 455 3.54 -11.32 -14.18
N PHE A 456 3.95 -10.06 -14.39
CA PHE A 456 3.63 -9.34 -15.62
C PHE A 456 4.36 -9.90 -16.85
N ALA A 457 5.52 -10.55 -16.69
CA ALA A 457 6.21 -11.21 -17.79
C ALA A 457 5.50 -12.49 -18.24
N LYS A 458 4.93 -13.26 -17.30
CA LYS A 458 4.23 -14.53 -17.56
C LYS A 458 2.73 -14.36 -17.86
N LEU A 459 2.19 -13.15 -17.71
CA LEU A 459 0.78 -12.84 -17.92
C LEU A 459 0.32 -13.18 -19.34
N LYS A 460 -0.63 -14.11 -19.47
CA LYS A 460 -1.27 -14.47 -20.73
C LYS A 460 -2.66 -13.85 -20.78
N LEU A 461 -2.92 -13.07 -21.83
CA LEU A 461 -4.20 -12.38 -22.05
C LEU A 461 -4.84 -12.86 -23.35
N GLY A 462 -6.17 -12.78 -23.43
CA GLY A 462 -6.88 -12.98 -24.70
C GLY A 462 -6.56 -11.86 -25.71
N LYS A 463 -6.76 -12.11 -27.00
CA LYS A 463 -6.44 -11.14 -28.09
C LYS A 463 -7.08 -9.76 -27.90
N ARG A 464 -8.28 -9.69 -27.31
CA ARG A 464 -8.99 -8.44 -27.01
C ARG A 464 -8.30 -7.70 -25.87
N ASP A 465 -8.07 -8.39 -24.75
CA ASP A 465 -7.52 -7.81 -23.53
C ASP A 465 -6.07 -7.39 -23.73
N GLU A 466 -5.29 -8.15 -24.50
CA GLU A 466 -3.92 -7.81 -24.87
C GLU A 466 -3.86 -6.45 -25.60
N LYS A 467 -4.77 -6.19 -26.54
CA LYS A 467 -4.84 -4.90 -27.24
C LYS A 467 -5.22 -3.74 -26.32
N ILE A 468 -6.17 -3.95 -25.40
CA ILE A 468 -6.62 -2.93 -24.46
C ILE A 468 -5.54 -2.62 -23.42
N ALA A 469 -4.87 -3.66 -22.92
CA ALA A 469 -3.87 -3.57 -21.86
C ALA A 469 -2.47 -3.21 -22.35
N ALA A 470 -2.18 -3.29 -23.66
CA ALA A 470 -0.82 -3.16 -24.20
C ALA A 470 -0.06 -1.92 -23.72
N GLN A 471 -0.70 -0.74 -23.80
CA GLN A 471 -0.06 0.52 -23.37
C GLN A 471 0.15 0.54 -21.85
N VAL A 472 -0.85 0.11 -21.09
CA VAL A 472 -0.84 0.10 -19.62
C VAL A 472 0.23 -0.84 -19.09
N LEU A 473 0.33 -2.04 -19.66
CA LEU A 473 1.34 -3.03 -19.31
C LEU A 473 2.75 -2.56 -19.63
N ARG A 474 2.94 -1.83 -20.74
CA ARG A 474 4.24 -1.23 -21.08
C ARG A 474 4.68 -0.24 -20.00
N GLU A 475 3.76 0.63 -19.56
CA GLU A 475 4.02 1.62 -18.51
C GLU A 475 4.28 0.99 -17.13
N ILE A 476 3.58 -0.08 -16.78
CA ILE A 476 3.82 -0.84 -15.53
C ILE A 476 5.20 -1.50 -15.57
N ARG A 477 5.50 -2.24 -16.63
CA ARG A 477 6.78 -2.96 -16.78
C ARG A 477 7.96 -1.99 -16.74
N ALA A 478 7.88 -0.87 -17.46
CA ALA A 478 8.95 0.13 -17.47
C ALA A 478 9.22 0.69 -16.06
N ARG A 479 8.17 1.04 -15.30
CA ARG A 479 8.33 1.54 -13.92
C ARG A 479 8.90 0.50 -12.96
N LEU A 480 8.44 -0.75 -13.08
CA LEU A 480 9.01 -1.85 -12.30
C LEU A 480 10.50 -2.06 -12.65
N ASP A 481 10.86 -2.06 -13.92
CA ASP A 481 12.26 -2.19 -14.37
C ASP A 481 13.16 -1.09 -13.80
N PHE A 482 12.66 0.16 -13.72
CA PHE A 482 13.40 1.24 -13.07
C PHE A 482 13.62 0.99 -11.58
N LEU A 483 12.60 0.50 -10.85
CA LEU A 483 12.74 0.13 -9.43
C LEU A 483 13.74 -1.03 -9.22
N MET A 484 13.74 -2.00 -10.14
CA MET A 484 14.71 -3.10 -10.13
C MET A 484 16.14 -2.59 -10.38
N SER A 485 16.31 -1.61 -11.28
CA SER A 485 17.61 -1.05 -11.62
C SER A 485 18.29 -0.33 -10.45
N VAL A 486 17.50 0.24 -9.53
CA VAL A 486 17.98 0.88 -8.30
C VAL A 486 18.05 -0.09 -7.10
N GLY A 487 17.82 -1.39 -7.30
CA GLY A 487 17.97 -2.42 -6.27
C GLY A 487 16.87 -2.40 -5.20
N LEU A 488 15.63 -2.14 -5.59
CA LEU A 488 14.46 -2.16 -4.70
C LEU A 488 13.59 -3.40 -4.88
N ASP A 489 14.14 -4.48 -5.45
CA ASP A 489 13.44 -5.72 -5.80
C ASP A 489 12.74 -6.41 -4.63
N TYR A 490 13.25 -6.23 -3.42
CA TYR A 490 12.72 -6.82 -2.19
C TYR A 490 11.51 -6.09 -1.59
N LEU A 491 11.17 -4.90 -2.10
CA LEU A 491 9.99 -4.15 -1.64
C LEU A 491 8.70 -4.75 -2.19
N SER A 492 7.56 -4.38 -1.61
CA SER A 492 6.23 -4.60 -2.20
C SER A 492 5.58 -3.25 -2.53
N LEU A 493 4.60 -3.24 -3.45
CA LEU A 493 3.89 -2.01 -3.82
C LEU A 493 2.96 -1.52 -2.71
N GLU A 494 2.48 -2.41 -1.85
CA GLU A 494 1.64 -2.06 -0.70
C GLU A 494 2.43 -1.48 0.49
N ARG A 495 3.78 -1.65 0.51
CA ARG A 495 4.62 -1.17 1.61
C ARG A 495 4.37 0.31 1.87
N ALA A 496 4.06 0.64 3.13
CA ALA A 496 3.74 2.00 3.55
C ALA A 496 4.95 2.93 3.33
N ALA A 497 4.70 4.10 2.73
CA ALA A 497 5.72 5.10 2.45
C ALA A 497 6.48 5.56 3.69
N GLY A 498 5.78 5.69 4.82
CA GLY A 498 6.37 6.09 6.10
C GLY A 498 7.32 5.04 6.70
N SER A 499 7.30 3.79 6.21
CA SER A 499 8.19 2.71 6.66
C SER A 499 9.50 2.62 5.87
N LEU A 500 9.66 3.44 4.83
CA LEU A 500 10.85 3.45 3.99
C LEU A 500 11.98 4.19 4.70
N SER A 501 13.20 3.64 4.59
CA SER A 501 14.41 4.37 4.95
C SER A 501 14.62 5.56 4.01
N GLY A 502 15.42 6.55 4.44
CA GLY A 502 15.77 7.70 3.61
C GLY A 502 16.36 7.29 2.26
N GLY A 503 17.28 6.32 2.24
CA GLY A 503 17.87 5.78 1.01
C GLY A 503 16.87 5.04 0.12
N GLU A 504 15.93 4.27 0.69
CA GLU A 504 14.85 3.63 -0.11
C GLU A 504 13.96 4.68 -0.78
N ALA A 505 13.50 5.68 -0.02
CA ALA A 505 12.65 6.75 -0.55
C ALA A 505 13.38 7.56 -1.64
N GLN A 506 14.67 7.82 -1.45
CA GLN A 506 15.53 8.50 -2.41
C GLN A 506 15.66 7.69 -3.72
N ARG A 507 15.91 6.39 -3.62
CA ARG A 507 16.03 5.49 -4.79
C ARG A 507 14.71 5.34 -5.54
N ILE A 508 13.57 5.32 -4.84
CA ILE A 508 12.24 5.38 -5.48
C ILE A 508 12.10 6.67 -6.28
N ARG A 509 12.45 7.82 -5.69
CA ARG A 509 12.39 9.11 -6.39
C ARG A 509 13.29 9.12 -7.62
N LEU A 510 14.51 8.58 -7.52
CA LEU A 510 15.44 8.42 -8.64
C LEU A 510 14.82 7.58 -9.77
N ALA A 511 14.24 6.42 -9.45
CA ALA A 511 13.55 5.58 -10.43
C ALA A 511 12.39 6.31 -11.13
N THR A 512 11.57 7.06 -10.37
CA THR A 512 10.49 7.89 -10.94
C THR A 512 11.03 8.97 -11.86
N GLN A 513 12.15 9.62 -11.51
CA GLN A 513 12.76 10.64 -12.37
C GLN A 513 13.29 10.07 -13.68
N ILE A 514 13.89 8.88 -13.66
CA ILE A 514 14.33 8.21 -14.89
C ILE A 514 13.13 7.85 -15.77
N GLY A 515 12.04 7.36 -15.15
CA GLY A 515 10.80 7.04 -15.86
C GLY A 515 10.09 8.24 -16.47
N SER A 516 10.36 9.46 -15.98
CA SER A 516 9.79 10.69 -16.56
C SER A 516 10.32 11.02 -17.95
N GLY A 517 11.50 10.48 -18.33
CA GLY A 517 12.11 10.72 -19.63
C GLY A 517 12.51 12.18 -19.89
N LEU A 518 12.66 12.99 -18.84
CA LEU A 518 13.04 14.39 -18.97
C LEU A 518 14.50 14.53 -19.46
N THR A 519 14.72 15.53 -20.31
CA THR A 519 16.03 15.87 -20.90
C THR A 519 16.35 17.34 -20.64
N GLY A 520 17.62 17.70 -20.51
CA GLY A 520 18.03 19.08 -20.24
C GLY A 520 17.71 19.54 -18.81
N VAL A 521 17.57 18.60 -17.87
CA VAL A 521 17.35 18.87 -16.44
C VAL A 521 18.67 18.81 -15.67
N LEU A 522 18.78 19.62 -14.62
CA LEU A 522 19.84 19.53 -13.62
C LEU A 522 19.36 18.73 -12.41
N TYR A 523 19.85 17.50 -12.25
CA TYR A 523 19.56 16.70 -11.07
C TYR A 523 20.59 16.94 -9.98
N VAL A 524 20.15 17.29 -8.78
CA VAL A 524 21.02 17.47 -7.61
C VAL A 524 20.71 16.39 -6.58
N LEU A 525 21.67 15.50 -6.32
CA LEU A 525 21.51 14.30 -5.51
C LEU A 525 22.34 14.36 -4.23
N ASP A 526 21.75 13.96 -3.10
CA ASP A 526 22.39 13.99 -1.78
C ASP A 526 22.78 12.58 -1.32
N GLU A 527 24.04 12.20 -1.50
CA GLU A 527 24.60 10.93 -1.02
C GLU A 527 23.72 9.70 -1.36
N PRO A 528 23.44 9.43 -2.65
CA PRO A 528 22.54 8.37 -3.07
C PRO A 528 23.04 6.95 -2.72
N SER A 529 24.31 6.78 -2.35
CA SER A 529 24.86 5.51 -1.85
C SER A 529 24.44 5.17 -0.41
N ILE A 530 23.81 6.10 0.32
CA ILE A 530 23.39 5.87 1.71
C ILE A 530 22.42 4.70 1.84
N GLY A 531 22.70 3.84 2.81
CA GLY A 531 21.89 2.66 3.11
C GLY A 531 21.87 1.64 1.96
N LEU A 532 22.83 1.73 1.04
CA LEU A 532 23.03 0.76 -0.04
C LEU A 532 24.23 -0.12 0.27
N HIS A 533 24.10 -1.41 -0.01
CA HIS A 533 25.22 -2.34 0.12
C HIS A 533 26.25 -2.12 -1.01
N GLN A 534 27.55 -2.28 -0.75
CA GLN A 534 28.60 -2.02 -1.76
C GLN A 534 28.38 -2.80 -3.08
N ARG A 535 27.83 -4.01 -2.99
CA ARG A 535 27.45 -4.82 -4.16
C ARG A 535 26.52 -4.07 -5.12
N ASP A 536 25.55 -3.35 -4.58
CA ASP A 536 24.47 -2.71 -5.34
C ASP A 536 24.85 -1.27 -5.75
N ASN A 537 25.95 -0.73 -5.19
CA ASN A 537 26.49 0.58 -5.55
C ASN A 537 26.81 0.70 -7.05
N ARG A 538 27.31 -0.39 -7.67
CA ARG A 538 27.57 -0.39 -9.12
C ARG A 538 26.30 -0.17 -9.95
N ARG A 539 25.18 -0.77 -9.54
CA ARG A 539 23.89 -0.61 -10.22
C ARG A 539 23.39 0.83 -10.11
N LEU A 540 23.58 1.47 -8.95
CA LEU A 540 23.28 2.88 -8.76
C LEU A 540 24.11 3.75 -9.71
N ILE A 541 25.42 3.55 -9.78
CA ILE A 541 26.31 4.30 -10.67
C ILE A 541 25.87 4.16 -12.13
N ASP A 542 25.61 2.93 -12.59
CA ASP A 542 25.13 2.68 -13.96
C ASP A 542 23.80 3.39 -14.24
N THR A 543 22.97 3.54 -13.22
CA THR A 543 21.70 4.26 -13.28
C THR A 543 21.89 5.79 -13.38
N LEU A 544 22.84 6.35 -12.62
CA LEU A 544 23.22 7.78 -12.73
C LEU A 544 23.82 8.09 -14.12
N ILE A 545 24.64 7.18 -14.65
CA ILE A 545 25.20 7.26 -15.99
C ILE A 545 24.08 7.31 -17.04
N LYS A 546 23.09 6.42 -16.95
CA LYS A 546 21.93 6.44 -17.86
C LYS A 546 21.17 7.77 -17.78
N LEU A 547 20.95 8.29 -16.58
CA LEU A 547 20.25 9.57 -16.40
C LEU A 547 21.00 10.73 -17.06
N ARG A 548 22.34 10.73 -16.99
CA ARG A 548 23.21 11.66 -17.72
C ARG A 548 23.10 11.48 -19.23
N GLU A 549 23.16 10.25 -19.72
CA GLU A 549 23.11 9.90 -21.16
C GLU A 549 21.79 10.28 -21.83
N LEU A 550 20.71 10.43 -21.06
CA LEU A 550 19.45 11.04 -21.54
C LEU A 550 19.59 12.55 -21.88
N GLY A 551 20.76 13.14 -21.67
CA GLY A 551 21.02 14.57 -21.93
C GLY A 551 20.76 15.46 -20.71
N ASN A 552 20.97 14.92 -19.51
CA ASN A 552 20.85 15.66 -18.25
C ASN A 552 22.21 15.92 -17.63
N THR A 553 22.26 16.92 -16.75
CA THR A 553 23.43 17.21 -15.91
C THR A 553 23.16 16.72 -14.49
N LEU A 554 24.11 16.03 -13.89
CA LEU A 554 23.99 15.55 -12.51
C LEU A 554 25.03 16.23 -11.63
N VAL A 555 24.60 16.76 -10.49
CA VAL A 555 25.46 17.21 -9.39
C VAL A 555 25.19 16.30 -8.20
N VAL A 556 26.13 15.44 -7.88
CA VAL A 556 26.00 14.42 -6.82
C VAL A 556 26.92 14.77 -5.66
N VAL A 557 26.36 14.99 -4.48
CA VAL A 557 27.16 15.11 -3.26
C VAL A 557 27.50 13.70 -2.78
N GLU A 558 28.79 13.34 -2.75
CA GLU A 558 29.22 11.98 -2.43
C GLU A 558 30.60 11.88 -1.75
N HIS A 559 30.76 10.75 -1.06
CA HIS A 559 31.98 10.32 -0.37
C HIS A 559 32.44 8.93 -0.79
N ASP A 560 31.62 8.19 -1.54
CA ASP A 560 31.97 6.88 -2.05
C ASP A 560 33.06 6.93 -3.13
N GLU A 561 34.05 6.04 -3.00
CA GLU A 561 35.20 5.95 -3.90
C GLU A 561 34.80 5.61 -5.33
N ASP A 562 33.91 4.63 -5.52
CA ASP A 562 33.51 4.15 -6.83
C ASP A 562 32.74 5.22 -7.62
N THR A 563 31.91 6.00 -6.92
CA THR A 563 31.14 7.10 -7.50
C THR A 563 32.05 8.26 -7.91
N ILE A 564 32.97 8.70 -7.02
CA ILE A 564 33.93 9.76 -7.34
C ILE A 564 34.82 9.35 -8.52
N LYS A 565 35.28 8.10 -8.54
CA LYS A 565 36.14 7.57 -9.61
C LYS A 565 35.44 7.49 -10.96
N THR A 566 34.14 7.26 -10.99
CA THR A 566 33.35 7.13 -12.22
C THR A 566 32.82 8.47 -12.74
N SER A 567 32.94 9.55 -11.95
CA SER A 567 32.51 10.89 -12.34
C SER A 567 33.29 11.46 -13.52
N ASP A 568 32.62 12.33 -14.29
CA ASP A 568 33.26 13.08 -15.37
C ASP A 568 34.06 14.28 -14.82
N TRP A 569 33.56 14.85 -13.72
CA TRP A 569 34.12 16.02 -13.06
C TRP A 569 33.96 15.94 -11.54
N VAL A 570 34.96 16.40 -10.79
CA VAL A 570 34.93 16.45 -9.32
C VAL A 570 35.16 17.86 -8.83
N VAL A 571 34.33 18.30 -7.90
CA VAL A 571 34.50 19.55 -7.14
C VAL A 571 34.75 19.17 -5.67
N ASP A 572 35.97 19.40 -5.18
CA ASP A 572 36.34 19.17 -3.77
C ASP A 572 36.19 20.48 -2.99
N ILE A 573 35.37 20.44 -1.93
CA ILE A 573 35.04 21.60 -1.10
C ILE A 573 35.66 21.41 0.28
N GLY A 574 36.47 22.38 0.72
CA GLY A 574 37.29 22.26 1.91
C GLY A 574 38.29 23.42 2.03
N PRO A 575 39.40 23.29 2.79
CA PRO A 575 39.94 22.04 3.34
C PRO A 575 39.36 21.63 4.71
N GLY A 576 38.62 22.50 5.40
CA GLY A 576 38.04 22.24 6.72
C GLY A 576 36.51 22.20 6.74
N ALA A 577 35.95 22.18 7.95
CA ALA A 577 34.51 22.30 8.21
C ALA A 577 34.17 23.69 8.78
N GLY A 578 32.91 24.12 8.60
CA GLY A 578 32.42 25.41 9.11
C GLY A 578 33.22 26.58 8.53
N ILE A 579 33.68 27.49 9.40
CA ILE A 579 34.45 28.69 8.99
C ILE A 579 35.76 28.32 8.26
N ASN A 580 36.32 27.13 8.55
CA ASN A 580 37.55 26.64 7.92
C ASN A 580 37.30 25.93 6.57
N GLY A 581 36.03 25.76 6.18
CA GLY A 581 35.63 25.23 4.88
C GLY A 581 35.26 26.34 3.90
N GLY A 582 34.30 26.05 3.03
CA GLY A 582 33.66 27.04 2.16
C GLY A 582 34.51 27.51 1.00
N ARG A 583 35.59 26.80 0.65
CA ARG A 583 36.42 27.08 -0.53
C ARG A 583 36.43 25.87 -1.45
N VAL A 584 36.61 26.13 -2.74
CA VAL A 584 36.85 25.08 -3.74
C VAL A 584 38.35 24.78 -3.74
N VAL A 585 38.72 23.58 -3.30
CA VAL A 585 40.11 23.09 -3.25
C VAL A 585 40.50 22.48 -4.60
N HIS A 586 39.54 21.88 -5.28
CA HIS A 586 39.73 21.24 -6.58
C HIS A 586 38.46 21.39 -7.43
N SER A 587 38.62 21.66 -8.72
CA SER A 587 37.57 21.54 -9.73
C SER A 587 38.22 20.99 -11.00
N GLY A 588 37.94 19.74 -11.35
CA GLY A 588 38.63 19.07 -12.44
C GLY A 588 38.29 17.58 -12.55
N THR A 589 38.95 16.91 -13.48
CA THR A 589 38.83 15.45 -13.64
C THR A 589 39.36 14.69 -12.42
N TYR A 590 38.92 13.44 -12.25
CA TYR A 590 39.43 12.54 -11.20
C TYR A 590 40.96 12.41 -11.21
N LYS A 591 41.59 12.33 -12.39
CA LYS A 591 43.05 12.25 -12.51
C LYS A 591 43.76 13.49 -11.95
N GLN A 592 43.20 14.68 -12.18
CA GLN A 592 43.73 15.93 -11.64
C GLN A 592 43.53 16.01 -10.11
N LEU A 593 42.42 15.50 -9.59
CA LEU A 593 42.18 15.41 -8.14
C LEU A 593 43.26 14.57 -7.44
N LEU A 594 43.61 13.41 -8.00
CA LEU A 594 44.67 12.56 -7.44
C LEU A 594 46.03 13.26 -7.37
N ALA A 595 46.32 14.14 -8.33
CA ALA A 595 47.57 14.91 -8.37
C ALA A 595 47.57 16.09 -7.38
N ASN A 596 46.39 16.59 -6.99
CA ASN A 596 46.24 17.70 -6.07
C ASN A 596 46.63 17.29 -4.63
N LYS A 597 47.62 17.99 -4.06
CA LYS A 597 48.13 17.73 -2.70
C LYS A 597 47.44 18.55 -1.60
N ASP A 598 46.63 19.54 -1.99
CA ASP A 598 45.85 20.35 -1.06
C ASP A 598 44.50 19.69 -0.74
N SER A 599 44.08 18.71 -1.55
CA SER A 599 42.84 17.94 -1.37
C SER A 599 43.04 16.77 -0.41
N ILE A 600 42.34 16.82 0.72
CA ILE A 600 42.24 15.69 1.66
C ILE A 600 41.60 14.48 0.95
N THR A 601 40.58 14.72 0.15
CA THR A 601 39.91 13.68 -0.64
C THR A 601 40.89 13.04 -1.62
N GLY A 602 41.68 13.83 -2.34
CA GLY A 602 42.75 13.36 -3.22
C GLY A 602 43.82 12.54 -2.49
N ASP A 603 44.17 12.89 -1.25
CA ASP A 603 45.10 12.10 -0.42
C ASP A 603 44.59 10.70 -0.10
N TYR A 604 43.31 10.55 0.24
CA TYR A 604 42.71 9.23 0.49
C TYR A 604 42.56 8.42 -0.80
N LEU A 605 42.05 9.02 -1.87
CA LEU A 605 41.83 8.34 -3.15
C LEU A 605 43.12 7.92 -3.87
N SER A 606 44.23 8.63 -3.64
CA SER A 606 45.55 8.27 -4.17
C SER A 606 46.31 7.27 -3.30
N GLY A 607 45.80 6.94 -2.10
CA GLY A 607 46.46 6.09 -1.13
C GLY A 607 47.56 6.77 -0.31
N ARG A 608 47.75 8.09 -0.43
CA ARG A 608 48.67 8.85 0.46
C ARG A 608 48.20 8.82 1.91
N LYS A 609 46.88 8.75 2.13
CA LYS A 609 46.24 8.51 3.43
C LYS A 609 45.31 7.29 3.32
N SER A 610 45.14 6.55 4.42
CA SER A 610 44.22 5.41 4.50
C SER A 610 43.80 5.15 5.94
N ILE A 611 42.69 4.43 6.12
CA ILE A 611 42.26 3.95 7.43
C ILE A 611 42.95 2.61 7.69
N ALA A 612 43.92 2.59 8.60
CA ALA A 612 44.72 1.40 8.88
C ALA A 612 43.88 0.29 9.55
N LEU A 613 44.03 -0.95 9.06
CA LEU A 613 43.46 -2.11 9.73
C LEU A 613 44.15 -2.36 11.07
N PRO A 614 43.39 -2.65 12.15
CA PRO A 614 44.00 -2.90 13.46
C PRO A 614 44.84 -4.18 13.43
N LYS A 615 46.09 -4.09 13.92
CA LYS A 615 47.01 -5.24 13.99
C LYS A 615 46.50 -6.37 14.89
N LYS A 616 45.66 -6.05 15.88
CA LYS A 616 45.00 -7.01 16.79
C LYS A 616 43.55 -6.59 16.98
N ARG A 617 42.62 -7.55 16.87
CA ARG A 617 41.19 -7.35 17.17
C ARG A 617 40.93 -7.60 18.66
N ARG A 618 39.89 -6.97 19.21
CA ARG A 618 39.47 -7.19 20.60
C ARG A 618 38.86 -8.59 20.74
N PRO A 619 39.29 -9.43 21.71
CA PRO A 619 38.66 -10.73 21.94
C PRO A 619 37.24 -10.55 22.49
N ILE A 620 36.36 -11.51 22.19
CA ILE A 620 34.99 -11.55 22.70
C ILE A 620 35.01 -12.19 24.10
N ASP A 621 34.29 -11.60 25.05
CA ASP A 621 34.08 -12.15 26.38
C ASP A 621 32.80 -13.01 26.39
N PRO A 622 32.89 -14.35 26.48
CA PRO A 622 31.72 -15.22 26.42
C PRO A 622 30.75 -15.04 27.61
N LYS A 623 31.17 -14.39 28.70
CA LYS A 623 30.30 -14.10 29.85
C LYS A 623 29.49 -12.81 29.71
N ARG A 624 29.85 -11.94 28.76
CA ARG A 624 29.22 -10.63 28.55
C ARG A 624 28.73 -10.52 27.11
N VAL A 625 27.73 -11.34 26.80
CA VAL A 625 27.08 -11.38 25.48
C VAL A 625 25.63 -10.97 25.67
N ILE A 626 25.16 -10.08 24.80
CA ILE A 626 23.73 -9.77 24.69
C ILE A 626 23.16 -10.75 23.67
N SER A 627 22.18 -11.55 24.08
CA SER A 627 21.48 -12.50 23.21
C SER A 627 20.10 -11.96 22.85
N VAL A 628 19.79 -11.93 21.56
CA VAL A 628 18.42 -11.73 21.06
C VAL A 628 17.85 -13.11 20.74
N VAL A 629 16.73 -13.50 21.34
CA VAL A 629 16.18 -14.85 21.19
C VAL A 629 14.88 -14.81 20.39
N GLY A 630 14.78 -15.64 19.36
CA GLY A 630 13.52 -15.88 18.64
C GLY A 630 12.96 -14.66 17.91
N ALA A 631 13.81 -13.81 17.31
CA ALA A 631 13.36 -12.63 16.59
C ALA A 631 12.58 -13.00 15.31
N LYS A 632 11.31 -12.56 15.22
CA LYS A 632 10.36 -12.89 14.14
C LYS A 632 9.76 -11.69 13.40
N ALA A 633 10.18 -10.47 13.74
CA ALA A 633 9.61 -9.27 13.12
C ALA A 633 9.93 -9.19 11.62
N ASN A 634 8.94 -8.80 10.80
CA ASN A 634 9.05 -8.62 9.35
C ASN A 634 9.62 -9.85 8.63
N ASN A 635 10.83 -9.75 8.08
CA ASN A 635 11.51 -10.80 7.34
C ASN A 635 12.44 -11.69 8.19
N LEU A 636 12.49 -11.47 9.52
CA LEU A 636 13.33 -12.26 10.42
C LEU A 636 12.76 -13.67 10.62
N LYS A 637 13.62 -14.68 10.49
CA LYS A 637 13.25 -16.10 10.50
C LYS A 637 13.53 -16.77 11.84
N ASN A 638 12.84 -16.34 12.90
CA ASN A 638 12.98 -16.86 14.28
C ASN A 638 14.46 -16.94 14.72
N LEU A 639 15.18 -15.83 14.56
CA LEU A 639 16.63 -15.77 14.67
C LEU A 639 17.05 -15.60 16.14
N THR A 640 18.07 -16.36 16.55
CA THR A 640 18.73 -16.21 17.86
C THR A 640 20.21 -15.89 17.63
N VAL A 641 20.68 -14.74 18.13
CA VAL A 641 22.06 -14.23 17.95
C VAL A 641 22.64 -13.65 19.21
#